data_AF-R9K0Q6-F1
#
_entry.id   AF-R9K0Q6-F1
#
_cell.length_a   1.000
_cell.length_b   1.000
_cell.length_c   1.000
_cell.angle_alpha   90.00
_cell.angle_beta   90.00
_cell.angle_gamma   90.00
#
_symmetry.space_group_name_H-M   'P 1'
#
loop_
_entity.id
_entity.type
_entity.pdbx_description
1 polymer ?
#
loop_
_entity_poly.entity_id
_entity_poly.type
_entity_poly.pdbx_seq_one_letter_code
_entity_poly.pdbx_strand_id
1 'polypeptide(L)'
;MERNREFRELVQKEKEKLENEEIFESAFYRQMLLCVVGEMTGGTLKRVELVKKPEEIWAGVCGTDGVRLNLKNVLTASFPTLPLKSDSLFGILGHECGHWNFSDFGLRGKYLEGLRKGEWYRISPEPKTKEEEENLKEINGYFKGKHIPALTLLSEMASFLQNMLEDAYVEQKMCRMYPGSIRRGILQNRVRRAERIPSLKVQLESGYDPAAILLNLMTQYSLLGTVNNWEGETGELLSLLETVKPVIDLAADVESAEIRMAAVNRILLVIWKVLAEKIRKMEKQQDPPSDGKERQPECQDGTSDGKEKQQERQDEPSDEKQNQQKQQGESQSGSSDGQENQNVLEEMMEEFQGQIPEYLLEKDSKDAAGKRQDTVSKKAVPSQMEISRLTECEFEAGELLMEHIQELAEENAKKELDKRICTGLLRELSETVFDGDHQKVKKALIRETQNRPEAVERYQSYEKEVKSIMRRMKPRLLPVLSCQGSQMERKLFFGSRMDYQSLYDPGGRIFQNMDVVRKVDTAVALLIDLSDSMHGERIHQARLCALCLYEFCTSADIPVLIYGHHIDGKHRRVQDETVFFHSFAEFDADRGDRYRIASMETGGCNRDGAALCFVGEKLAKRPEKIRLLFVISDGFPNATRYNGKKAEEDMLRIKEFLERKRITVLTAAIGSDKEQIQRIYKEGFLDISDIGQLPYVLPKQVLMRIRR
;
A
#
# COMPACT_ATOMS: atom_id res chain seq x y z
N MET A 1 26.40 -1.64 13.33
CA MET A 1 25.37 -2.70 13.25
C MET A 1 24.04 -2.27 13.89
N GLU A 2 24.06 -1.50 14.99
CA GLU A 2 22.85 -0.99 15.67
C GLU A 2 21.97 -0.09 14.78
N ARG A 3 22.55 0.85 14.04
CA ARG A 3 21.78 1.71 13.10
C ARG A 3 20.97 0.93 12.05
N ASN A 4 21.50 -0.19 11.56
CA ASN A 4 20.77 -1.04 10.62
C ASN A 4 19.61 -1.78 11.30
N ARG A 5 19.73 -2.09 12.58
CA ARG A 5 18.65 -2.70 13.37
C ARG A 5 17.57 -1.67 13.66
N GLU A 6 17.94 -0.48 14.14
CA GLU A 6 17.00 0.62 14.39
C GLU A 6 16.25 1.02 13.12
N PHE A 7 16.95 1.11 11.97
CA PHE A 7 16.31 1.40 10.69
C PHE A 7 15.30 0.31 10.31
N ARG A 8 15.66 -0.98 10.44
CA ARG A 8 14.72 -2.09 10.18
C ARG A 8 13.51 -2.06 11.11
N GLU A 9 13.70 -1.77 12.38
CA GLU A 9 12.61 -1.63 13.36
C GLU A 9 11.71 -0.44 13.02
N LEU A 10 12.28 0.67 12.54
CA LEU A 10 11.51 1.82 12.04
C LEU A 10 10.71 1.47 10.78
N VAL A 11 11.32 0.80 9.81
CA VAL A 11 10.61 0.35 8.59
C VAL A 11 9.42 -0.53 8.96
N GLN A 12 9.60 -1.47 9.90
CA GLN A 12 8.50 -2.33 10.36
C GLN A 12 7.38 -1.51 11.03
N LYS A 13 7.72 -0.54 11.87
CA LYS A 13 6.73 0.36 12.49
C LYS A 13 6.01 1.23 11.46
N GLU A 14 6.71 1.72 10.43
CA GLU A 14 6.08 2.50 9.36
C GLU A 14 5.14 1.63 8.53
N LYS A 15 5.45 0.34 8.29
CA LYS A 15 4.52 -0.59 7.66
C LYS A 15 3.24 -0.79 8.48
N GLU A 16 3.37 -0.93 9.79
CA GLU A 16 2.22 -1.12 10.70
C GLU A 16 1.31 0.10 10.79
N LYS A 17 1.81 1.29 10.45
CA LYS A 17 1.01 2.52 10.39
C LYS A 17 0.19 2.66 9.11
N LEU A 18 0.56 1.94 8.05
CA LEU A 18 -0.14 2.05 6.77
C LEU A 18 -1.47 1.31 6.85
N GLU A 19 -2.55 2.07 6.76
CA GLU A 19 -3.90 1.52 6.75
C GLU A 19 -4.20 0.86 5.40
N ASN A 20 -4.91 -0.27 5.43
CA ASN A 20 -5.30 -0.98 4.20
C ASN A 20 -6.07 -0.08 3.23
N GLU A 21 -6.89 0.84 3.75
CA GLU A 21 -7.66 1.79 2.94
C GLU A 21 -6.74 2.78 2.19
N GLU A 22 -5.71 3.31 2.86
CA GLU A 22 -4.74 4.22 2.23
C GLU A 22 -3.96 3.52 1.12
N ILE A 23 -3.65 2.24 1.30
CA ILE A 23 -2.93 1.44 0.33
C ILE A 23 -3.79 1.19 -0.93
N PHE A 24 -5.04 0.75 -0.77
CA PHE A 24 -5.93 0.51 -1.92
C PHE A 24 -6.35 1.79 -2.64
N GLU A 25 -6.30 2.93 -1.97
CA GLU A 25 -6.56 4.23 -2.59
C GLU A 25 -5.32 4.89 -3.20
N SER A 26 -4.13 4.32 -2.98
CA SER A 26 -2.89 4.84 -3.51
C SER A 26 -2.94 4.98 -5.05
N ALA A 27 -2.24 5.99 -5.56
CA ALA A 27 -2.10 6.20 -7.00
C ALA A 27 -1.49 4.96 -7.68
N PHE A 28 -0.57 4.28 -7.00
CA PHE A 28 0.03 3.03 -7.45
C PHE A 28 -1.01 1.93 -7.65
N TYR A 29 -1.86 1.66 -6.66
CA TYR A 29 -2.86 0.61 -6.75
C TYR A 29 -3.90 0.89 -7.85
N ARG A 30 -4.36 2.15 -7.95
CA ARG A 30 -5.28 2.57 -9.02
C ARG A 30 -4.66 2.42 -10.40
N GLN A 31 -3.38 2.77 -10.56
CA GLN A 31 -2.66 2.61 -11.82
C GLN A 31 -2.52 1.13 -12.19
N MET A 32 -2.20 0.27 -11.22
CA MET A 32 -2.11 -1.17 -11.43
C MET A 32 -3.46 -1.75 -11.92
N LEU A 33 -4.58 -1.39 -11.29
CA LEU A 33 -5.92 -1.81 -11.74
C LEU A 33 -6.23 -1.32 -13.16
N LEU A 34 -5.94 -0.05 -13.46
CA LEU A 34 -6.18 0.54 -14.78
C LEU A 34 -5.36 -0.14 -15.88
N CYS A 35 -4.08 -0.42 -15.63
CA CYS A 35 -3.23 -1.17 -16.55
C CYS A 35 -3.81 -2.55 -16.83
N VAL A 36 -4.22 -3.27 -15.78
CA VAL A 36 -4.81 -4.61 -15.92
C VAL A 36 -6.11 -4.59 -16.73
N VAL A 37 -7.03 -3.67 -16.45
CA VAL A 37 -8.27 -3.52 -17.24
C VAL A 37 -7.98 -3.18 -18.70
N GLY A 38 -7.04 -2.25 -18.93
CA GLY A 38 -6.65 -1.83 -20.27
C GLY A 38 -6.14 -3.01 -21.10
N GLU A 39 -5.27 -3.84 -20.53
CA GLU A 39 -4.76 -5.04 -21.20
C GLU A 39 -5.86 -6.09 -21.42
N MET A 40 -6.69 -6.38 -20.41
CA MET A 40 -7.71 -7.43 -20.50
C MET A 40 -8.85 -7.13 -21.48
N THR A 41 -9.12 -5.85 -21.73
CA THR A 41 -10.21 -5.39 -22.62
C THR A 41 -9.70 -4.81 -23.94
N GLY A 42 -8.40 -4.92 -24.23
CA GLY A 42 -7.81 -4.34 -25.45
C GLY A 42 -7.94 -2.81 -25.52
N GLY A 43 -8.00 -2.14 -24.37
CA GLY A 43 -8.06 -0.70 -24.23
C GLY A 43 -9.46 -0.08 -24.41
N THR A 44 -10.52 -0.87 -24.49
CA THR A 44 -11.90 -0.35 -24.60
C THR A 44 -12.36 0.27 -23.29
N LEU A 45 -12.12 -0.40 -22.16
CA LEU A 45 -12.41 0.16 -20.83
C LEU A 45 -11.22 0.99 -20.35
N LYS A 46 -11.48 2.26 -20.01
CA LYS A 46 -10.43 3.24 -19.66
C LYS A 46 -10.54 3.78 -18.25
N ARG A 47 -11.49 3.26 -17.47
CA ARG A 47 -11.79 3.76 -16.14
C ARG A 47 -12.02 2.59 -15.19
N VAL A 48 -11.36 2.69 -14.03
CA VAL A 48 -11.64 1.87 -12.86
C VAL A 48 -11.94 2.83 -11.72
N GLU A 49 -13.11 2.69 -11.11
CA GLU A 49 -13.55 3.51 -10.00
C GLU A 49 -13.68 2.66 -8.75
N LEU A 50 -13.02 3.09 -7.68
CA LEU A 50 -13.09 2.46 -6.37
C LEU A 50 -14.15 3.19 -5.54
N VAL A 51 -15.16 2.47 -5.07
CA VAL A 51 -16.23 3.01 -4.23
C VAL A 51 -16.25 2.34 -2.86
N LYS A 52 -16.88 2.99 -1.88
CA LYS A 52 -17.07 2.46 -0.52
C LYS A 52 -18.55 2.45 -0.19
N LYS A 53 -19.25 1.38 -0.53
CA LYS A 53 -20.66 1.24 -0.25
C LYS A 53 -20.90 -0.04 0.54
N PRO A 54 -20.77 -0.02 1.88
CA PRO A 54 -20.93 -1.22 2.71
C PRO A 54 -22.37 -1.76 2.69
N GLU A 55 -23.36 -0.88 2.46
CA GLU A 55 -24.78 -1.24 2.31
C GLU A 55 -25.07 -1.94 0.98
N GLU A 56 -24.16 -1.84 0.01
CA GLU A 56 -24.33 -2.46 -1.29
C GLU A 56 -23.69 -3.84 -1.32
N ILE A 57 -24.43 -4.77 -1.89
CA ILE A 57 -24.09 -6.18 -1.90
C ILE A 57 -23.08 -6.52 -3.00
N TRP A 58 -23.11 -5.74 -4.09
CA TRP A 58 -22.26 -5.99 -5.24
C TRP A 58 -20.79 -5.72 -4.92
N ALA A 59 -19.93 -6.60 -5.43
CA ALA A 59 -18.49 -6.52 -5.26
C ALA A 59 -17.82 -5.74 -6.41
N GLY A 60 -18.30 -5.96 -7.64
CA GLY A 60 -17.94 -5.23 -8.85
C GLY A 60 -19.18 -5.01 -9.72
N VAL A 61 -19.11 -4.00 -10.59
CA VAL A 61 -20.08 -3.80 -11.68
C VAL A 61 -19.34 -3.23 -12.90
N CYS A 62 -19.49 -3.88 -14.05
CA CYS A 62 -19.09 -3.34 -15.33
C CYS A 62 -20.15 -2.38 -15.90
N GLY A 63 -19.76 -1.13 -16.17
CA GLY A 63 -20.57 -0.12 -16.84
C GLY A 63 -20.20 0.06 -18.30
N THR A 64 -20.73 1.11 -18.94
CA THR A 64 -20.49 1.42 -20.36
C THR A 64 -19.11 2.04 -20.63
N ASP A 65 -18.49 2.67 -19.64
CA ASP A 65 -17.20 3.38 -19.77
C ASP A 65 -16.11 2.88 -18.79
N GLY A 66 -16.43 1.95 -17.89
CA GLY A 66 -15.47 1.45 -16.90
C GLY A 66 -16.03 0.43 -15.91
N VAL A 67 -15.15 -0.05 -15.05
CA VAL A 67 -15.49 -0.99 -13.97
C VAL A 67 -15.53 -0.24 -12.63
N ARG A 68 -16.57 -0.48 -11.84
CA ARG A 68 -16.64 -0.02 -10.45
C ARG A 68 -16.34 -1.19 -9.52
N LEU A 69 -15.44 -1.01 -8.57
CA LEU A 69 -15.12 -1.99 -7.53
C LEU A 69 -15.48 -1.42 -6.16
N ASN A 70 -16.25 -2.18 -5.38
CA ASN A 70 -16.63 -1.78 -4.02
C ASN A 70 -15.61 -2.29 -3.02
N LEU A 71 -14.77 -1.41 -2.45
CA LEU A 71 -13.73 -1.80 -1.49
C LEU A 71 -14.27 -2.34 -0.17
N LYS A 72 -15.54 -2.03 0.18
CA LYS A 72 -16.19 -2.49 1.41
C LYS A 72 -17.15 -3.66 1.19
N ASN A 73 -17.00 -4.38 0.06
CA ASN A 73 -17.81 -5.55 -0.19
C ASN A 73 -17.50 -6.69 0.81
N VAL A 74 -18.54 -7.42 1.20
CA VAL A 74 -18.46 -8.46 2.24
C VAL A 74 -17.50 -9.59 1.82
N LEU A 75 -17.36 -9.87 0.52
CA LEU A 75 -16.49 -10.93 0.00
C LEU A 75 -15.02 -10.60 0.24
N THR A 76 -14.55 -9.44 -0.22
CA THR A 76 -13.17 -8.98 -0.05
C THR A 76 -12.84 -8.74 1.42
N ALA A 77 -13.80 -8.22 2.20
CA ALA A 77 -13.64 -8.02 3.64
C ALA A 77 -13.37 -9.33 4.42
N SER A 78 -13.80 -10.48 3.89
CA SER A 78 -13.62 -11.78 4.55
C SER A 78 -12.18 -12.31 4.52
N PHE A 79 -11.30 -11.76 3.67
CA PHE A 79 -9.92 -12.21 3.58
C PHE A 79 -9.03 -11.55 4.65
N PRO A 80 -8.15 -12.31 5.33
CA PRO A 80 -7.41 -11.80 6.49
C PRO A 80 -6.22 -10.90 6.14
N THR A 81 -5.54 -11.16 5.02
CA THR A 81 -4.30 -10.46 4.66
C THR A 81 -4.50 -9.53 3.47
N LEU A 82 -3.69 -8.47 3.41
CA LEU A 82 -3.75 -7.49 2.32
C LEU A 82 -3.51 -8.12 0.92
N PRO A 83 -2.54 -9.04 0.72
CA PRO A 83 -2.38 -9.70 -0.57
C PRO A 83 -3.62 -10.50 -1.00
N LEU A 84 -4.27 -11.23 -0.08
CA LEU A 84 -5.49 -11.98 -0.40
C LEU A 84 -6.66 -11.05 -0.76
N LYS A 85 -6.80 -9.93 -0.03
CA LYS A 85 -7.77 -8.88 -0.37
C LYS A 85 -7.49 -8.29 -1.76
N SER A 86 -6.22 -8.05 -2.09
CA SER A 86 -5.83 -7.56 -3.42
C SER A 86 -6.17 -8.58 -4.51
N ASP A 87 -5.79 -9.84 -4.35
CA ASP A 87 -6.15 -10.92 -5.27
C ASP A 87 -7.68 -11.00 -5.42
N SER A 88 -8.46 -10.80 -4.35
CA SER A 88 -9.93 -10.84 -4.41
C SER A 88 -10.47 -9.72 -5.30
N LEU A 89 -9.93 -8.51 -5.17
CA LEU A 89 -10.29 -7.37 -6.02
C LEU A 89 -9.88 -7.58 -7.48
N PHE A 90 -8.71 -8.16 -7.74
CA PHE A 90 -8.28 -8.52 -9.10
C PHE A 90 -9.12 -9.66 -9.69
N GLY A 91 -9.61 -10.58 -8.85
CA GLY A 91 -10.55 -11.61 -9.25
C GLY A 91 -11.91 -11.03 -9.66
N ILE A 92 -12.45 -10.11 -8.85
CA ILE A 92 -13.68 -9.37 -9.18
C ILE A 92 -13.47 -8.58 -10.48
N LEU A 93 -12.37 -7.84 -10.59
CA LEU A 93 -12.02 -7.09 -11.80
C LEU A 93 -11.98 -7.99 -13.03
N GLY A 94 -11.35 -9.17 -12.90
CA GLY A 94 -11.29 -10.15 -13.98
C GLY A 94 -12.63 -10.73 -14.35
N HIS A 95 -13.50 -11.00 -13.38
CA HIS A 95 -14.88 -11.41 -13.61
C HIS A 95 -15.65 -10.34 -14.41
N GLU A 96 -15.62 -9.08 -13.99
CA GLU A 96 -16.29 -7.97 -14.68
C GLU A 96 -15.76 -7.74 -16.10
N CYS A 97 -14.44 -7.75 -16.29
CA CYS A 97 -13.83 -7.65 -17.62
C CYS A 97 -14.15 -8.86 -18.50
N GLY A 98 -14.35 -10.03 -17.90
CA GLY A 98 -14.78 -11.22 -18.61
C GLY A 98 -16.19 -11.10 -19.16
N HIS A 99 -17.14 -10.58 -18.37
CA HIS A 99 -18.49 -10.28 -18.86
C HIS A 99 -18.48 -9.25 -19.99
N TRP A 100 -17.67 -8.19 -19.85
CA TRP A 100 -17.50 -7.20 -20.92
C TRP A 100 -17.05 -7.82 -22.25
N ASN A 101 -16.13 -8.79 -22.20
CA ASN A 101 -15.57 -9.41 -23.39
C ASN A 101 -16.44 -10.53 -23.99
N PHE A 102 -17.15 -11.29 -23.15
CA PHE A 102 -17.69 -12.59 -23.55
C PHE A 102 -19.20 -12.77 -23.34
N SER A 103 -19.87 -11.89 -22.60
CA SER A 103 -21.31 -12.01 -22.33
C SER A 103 -22.16 -11.19 -23.30
N ASP A 104 -23.25 -11.79 -23.77
CA ASP A 104 -24.23 -11.14 -24.64
C ASP A 104 -25.50 -10.75 -23.86
N PHE A 105 -25.45 -9.59 -23.23
CA PHE A 105 -26.57 -9.02 -22.47
C PHE A 105 -27.80 -8.75 -23.35
N GLY A 106 -27.61 -8.44 -24.64
CA GLY A 106 -28.70 -8.18 -25.58
C GLY A 106 -29.48 -9.45 -25.91
N LEU A 107 -28.77 -10.55 -26.17
CA LEU A 107 -29.38 -11.86 -26.38
C LEU A 107 -30.06 -12.36 -25.11
N ARG A 108 -29.43 -12.17 -23.94
CA ARG A 108 -29.99 -12.52 -22.63
C ARG A 108 -31.32 -11.83 -22.37
N GLY A 109 -31.40 -10.52 -22.64
CA GLY A 109 -32.64 -9.76 -22.50
C GLY A 109 -33.78 -10.32 -23.36
N LYS A 110 -33.49 -10.66 -24.63
CA LYS A 110 -34.47 -11.26 -25.54
C LYS A 110 -34.90 -12.67 -25.10
N TYR A 111 -33.98 -13.46 -24.57
CA TYR A 111 -34.25 -14.78 -24.03
C TYR A 111 -35.25 -14.75 -22.87
N LEU A 112 -35.00 -13.91 -21.86
CA LEU A 112 -35.90 -13.76 -20.71
C LEU A 112 -37.25 -13.14 -21.11
N GLU A 113 -37.26 -12.20 -22.06
CA GLU A 113 -38.52 -11.65 -22.59
C GLU A 113 -39.36 -12.72 -23.32
N GLY A 114 -38.72 -13.65 -24.03
CA GLY A 114 -39.40 -14.79 -24.66
C GLY A 114 -40.12 -15.67 -23.63
N LEU A 115 -39.44 -16.01 -22.54
CA LEU A 115 -40.03 -16.81 -21.45
C LEU A 115 -41.21 -16.08 -20.80
N ARG A 116 -41.11 -14.78 -20.55
CA ARG A 116 -42.22 -13.96 -20.03
C ARG A 116 -43.44 -13.91 -20.98
N LYS A 117 -43.22 -14.08 -22.29
CA LYS A 117 -44.29 -14.16 -23.30
C LYS A 117 -44.87 -15.57 -23.44
N GLY A 118 -44.28 -16.58 -22.80
CA GLY A 118 -44.65 -17.99 -22.93
C GLY A 118 -44.08 -18.65 -24.18
N GLU A 119 -42.87 -18.28 -24.59
CA GLU A 119 -42.21 -18.85 -25.77
C GLU A 119 -40.77 -19.27 -25.44
N TRP A 120 -40.37 -20.44 -25.93
CA TRP A 120 -38.96 -20.84 -25.91
C TRP A 120 -38.18 -20.03 -26.93
N TYR A 121 -37.31 -19.14 -26.46
CA TYR A 121 -36.51 -18.31 -27.36
C TYR A 121 -35.41 -19.15 -28.04
N ARG A 122 -35.46 -19.19 -29.39
CA ARG A 122 -34.58 -19.92 -30.33
C ARG A 122 -34.57 -21.45 -30.21
N ILE A 123 -34.17 -22.01 -29.06
CA ILE A 123 -33.95 -23.46 -28.88
C ILE A 123 -34.87 -24.00 -27.80
N SER A 124 -35.80 -24.87 -28.18
CA SER A 124 -36.66 -25.60 -27.25
C SER A 124 -35.89 -26.73 -26.56
N PRO A 125 -36.17 -27.05 -25.29
CA PRO A 125 -35.53 -28.18 -24.63
C PRO A 125 -35.97 -29.51 -25.24
N GLU A 126 -35.02 -30.43 -25.39
CA GLU A 126 -35.28 -31.79 -25.89
C GLU A 126 -35.47 -32.77 -24.71
N PRO A 127 -36.59 -33.51 -24.66
CA PRO A 127 -36.81 -34.55 -23.65
C PRO A 127 -36.03 -35.82 -23.99
N LYS A 128 -35.44 -36.45 -22.97
CA LYS A 128 -34.69 -37.71 -23.03
C LYS A 128 -35.46 -38.87 -22.42
N THR A 129 -36.42 -38.60 -21.55
CA THR A 129 -37.27 -39.60 -20.90
C THR A 129 -38.74 -39.32 -21.19
N LYS A 130 -39.59 -40.34 -21.05
CA LYS A 130 -41.05 -40.19 -21.20
C LYS A 130 -41.63 -39.18 -20.20
N GLU A 131 -41.08 -39.15 -19.00
CA GLU A 131 -41.46 -38.18 -17.97
C GLU A 131 -41.14 -36.75 -18.40
N GLU A 132 -39.98 -36.52 -19.02
CA GLU A 132 -39.63 -35.20 -19.55
C GLU A 132 -40.52 -34.80 -20.74
N GLU A 133 -40.99 -35.74 -21.56
CA GLU A 133 -41.99 -35.45 -22.61
C GLU A 133 -43.32 -34.96 -22.01
N GLU A 134 -43.73 -35.53 -20.87
CA GLU A 134 -44.93 -35.10 -20.13
C GLU A 134 -44.72 -33.73 -19.48
N ASN A 135 -43.59 -33.52 -18.82
CA ASN A 135 -43.21 -32.22 -18.24
C ASN A 135 -43.20 -31.12 -19.31
N LEU A 136 -42.64 -31.40 -20.50
CA LEU A 136 -42.60 -30.43 -21.60
C LEU A 136 -44.00 -30.09 -22.13
N LYS A 137 -44.92 -31.06 -22.18
CA LYS A 137 -46.32 -30.81 -22.54
C LYS A 137 -47.01 -29.93 -21.50
N GLU A 138 -46.75 -30.16 -20.22
CA GLU A 138 -47.29 -29.34 -19.12
C GLU A 138 -46.79 -27.90 -19.18
N ILE A 139 -45.47 -27.68 -19.33
CA ILE A 139 -44.89 -26.33 -19.50
C ILE A 139 -45.50 -25.61 -20.70
N ASN A 140 -45.59 -26.28 -21.85
CA ASN A 140 -46.18 -25.71 -23.04
C ASN A 140 -47.69 -25.43 -22.89
N GLY A 141 -48.37 -26.18 -22.00
CA GLY A 141 -49.75 -25.89 -21.59
C GLY A 141 -49.85 -24.56 -20.85
N TYR A 142 -48.98 -24.33 -19.85
CA TYR A 142 -48.89 -23.06 -19.13
C TYR A 142 -48.52 -21.88 -20.04
N PHE A 143 -47.65 -22.11 -21.03
CA PHE A 143 -47.28 -21.12 -22.04
C PHE A 143 -48.48 -20.71 -22.91
N LYS A 144 -49.23 -21.68 -23.44
CA LYS A 144 -50.45 -21.41 -24.22
C LYS A 144 -51.54 -20.73 -23.40
N GLY A 145 -51.68 -21.14 -22.14
CA GLY A 145 -52.63 -20.56 -21.18
C GLY A 145 -52.22 -19.19 -20.63
N LYS A 146 -50.99 -18.72 -20.90
CA LYS A 146 -50.40 -17.49 -20.35
C LYS A 146 -50.54 -17.38 -18.83
N HIS A 147 -50.26 -18.48 -18.13
CA HIS A 147 -50.39 -18.55 -16.68
C HIS A 147 -49.33 -17.69 -15.98
N ILE A 148 -49.75 -16.55 -15.42
CA ILE A 148 -48.85 -15.52 -14.91
C ILE A 148 -47.87 -16.07 -13.85
N PRO A 149 -48.31 -16.74 -12.76
CA PRO A 149 -47.39 -17.28 -11.75
C PRO A 149 -46.32 -18.23 -12.31
N ALA A 150 -46.71 -19.09 -13.25
CA ALA A 150 -45.81 -20.09 -13.83
C ALA A 150 -44.77 -19.43 -14.75
N LEU A 151 -45.19 -18.45 -15.57
CA LEU A 151 -44.28 -17.70 -16.45
C LEU A 151 -43.29 -16.85 -15.66
N THR A 152 -43.75 -16.22 -14.57
CA THR A 152 -42.88 -15.44 -13.67
C THR A 152 -41.84 -16.34 -13.03
N LEU A 153 -42.26 -17.44 -12.38
CA LEU A 153 -41.33 -18.40 -11.75
C LEU A 153 -40.32 -18.95 -12.78
N LEU A 154 -40.79 -19.40 -13.95
CA LEU A 154 -39.90 -19.91 -15.00
C LEU A 154 -38.91 -18.85 -15.49
N SER A 155 -39.34 -17.61 -15.68
CA SER A 155 -38.46 -16.51 -16.10
C SER A 155 -37.42 -16.20 -15.03
N GLU A 156 -37.77 -16.24 -13.75
CA GLU A 156 -36.81 -16.01 -12.65
C GLU A 156 -35.82 -17.15 -12.51
N MET A 157 -36.30 -18.39 -12.51
CA MET A 157 -35.43 -19.56 -12.47
C MET A 157 -34.46 -19.55 -13.64
N ALA A 158 -34.95 -19.20 -14.84
CA ALA A 158 -34.12 -19.05 -16.02
C ALA A 158 -33.07 -17.95 -15.85
N SER A 159 -33.43 -16.82 -15.23
CA SER A 159 -32.50 -15.73 -14.96
C SER A 159 -31.37 -16.17 -14.02
N PHE A 160 -31.68 -16.83 -12.91
CA PHE A 160 -30.69 -17.34 -11.96
C PHE A 160 -29.77 -18.39 -12.60
N LEU A 161 -30.36 -19.36 -13.30
CA LEU A 161 -29.60 -20.40 -13.97
C LEU A 161 -28.72 -19.83 -15.09
N GLN A 162 -29.23 -18.88 -15.88
CA GLN A 162 -28.45 -18.25 -16.94
C GLN A 162 -27.28 -17.46 -16.35
N ASN A 163 -27.48 -16.68 -15.29
CA ASN A 163 -26.40 -15.97 -14.60
C ASN A 163 -25.35 -16.95 -14.08
N MET A 164 -25.77 -18.00 -13.37
CA MET A 164 -24.86 -19.02 -12.85
C MET A 164 -24.02 -19.69 -13.94
N LEU A 165 -24.63 -20.05 -15.08
CA LEU A 165 -23.92 -20.70 -16.19
C LEU A 165 -23.02 -19.71 -16.96
N GLU A 166 -23.45 -18.46 -17.09
CA GLU A 166 -22.66 -17.39 -17.73
C GLU A 166 -21.42 -17.08 -16.91
N ASP A 167 -21.57 -16.91 -15.59
CA ASP A 167 -20.46 -16.70 -14.65
C ASP A 167 -19.47 -17.87 -14.71
N ALA A 168 -19.97 -19.12 -14.72
CA ALA A 168 -19.14 -20.31 -14.81
C ALA A 168 -18.26 -20.29 -16.06
N TYR A 169 -18.85 -19.99 -17.23
CA TYR A 169 -18.15 -19.87 -18.50
C TYR A 169 -17.14 -18.71 -18.50
N VAL A 170 -17.57 -17.51 -18.10
CA VAL A 170 -16.75 -16.30 -18.09
C VAL A 170 -15.52 -16.53 -17.22
N GLU A 171 -15.72 -16.92 -15.97
CA GLU A 171 -14.63 -17.12 -15.03
C GLU A 171 -13.70 -18.26 -15.44
N GLN A 172 -14.22 -19.35 -16.04
CA GLN A 172 -13.40 -20.43 -16.60
C GLN A 172 -12.52 -19.93 -17.75
N LYS A 173 -13.07 -19.10 -18.65
CA LYS A 173 -12.31 -18.45 -19.72
C LYS A 173 -11.25 -17.52 -19.17
N MET A 174 -11.61 -16.67 -18.21
CA MET A 174 -10.68 -15.73 -17.57
C MET A 174 -9.54 -16.44 -16.84
N CYS A 175 -9.83 -17.52 -16.10
CA CYS A 175 -8.82 -18.34 -15.43
C CYS A 175 -7.86 -19.03 -16.42
N ARG A 176 -8.34 -19.41 -17.61
CA ARG A 176 -7.50 -20.00 -18.67
C ARG A 176 -6.61 -18.96 -19.35
N MET A 177 -7.12 -17.74 -19.56
CA MET A 177 -6.41 -16.68 -20.28
C MET A 177 -5.43 -15.90 -19.40
N TYR A 178 -5.76 -15.71 -18.12
CA TYR A 178 -5.03 -14.81 -17.22
C TYR A 178 -4.60 -15.55 -15.94
N PRO A 179 -3.40 -16.16 -15.92
CA PRO A 179 -2.85 -16.80 -14.72
C PRO A 179 -2.44 -15.76 -13.65
N GLY A 180 -1.86 -16.21 -12.55
CA GLY A 180 -1.47 -15.34 -11.42
C GLY A 180 -2.65 -14.83 -10.60
N SER A 181 -2.59 -13.56 -10.18
CA SER A 181 -3.54 -12.91 -9.26
C SER A 181 -4.97 -12.86 -9.79
N ILE A 182 -5.20 -12.79 -11.10
CA ILE A 182 -6.55 -12.80 -11.67
C ILE A 182 -7.20 -14.17 -11.44
N ARG A 183 -6.56 -15.25 -11.91
CA ARG A 183 -7.03 -16.63 -11.69
C ARG A 183 -7.14 -16.95 -10.21
N ARG A 184 -6.11 -16.67 -9.40
CA ARG A 184 -6.15 -16.92 -7.95
C ARG A 184 -7.29 -16.17 -7.30
N GLY A 185 -7.47 -14.90 -7.66
CA GLY A 185 -8.56 -14.04 -7.24
C GLY A 185 -9.93 -14.63 -7.51
N ILE A 186 -10.19 -15.05 -8.74
CA ILE A 186 -11.45 -15.70 -9.13
C ILE A 186 -11.66 -16.99 -8.32
N LEU A 187 -10.66 -17.87 -8.28
CA LEU A 187 -10.79 -19.16 -7.59
C LEU A 187 -11.01 -19.01 -6.08
N GLN A 188 -10.32 -18.10 -5.41
CA GLN A 188 -10.55 -17.86 -3.98
C GLN A 188 -11.93 -17.24 -3.72
N ASN A 189 -12.39 -16.37 -4.62
CA ASN A 189 -13.72 -15.76 -4.52
C ASN A 189 -14.81 -16.83 -4.67
N ARG A 190 -14.64 -17.80 -5.58
CA ARG A 190 -15.54 -18.96 -5.71
C ARG A 190 -15.61 -19.76 -4.41
N VAL A 191 -14.47 -20.07 -3.81
CA VAL A 191 -14.42 -20.78 -2.52
C VAL A 191 -15.17 -20.00 -1.44
N ARG A 192 -14.91 -18.70 -1.30
CA ARG A 192 -15.60 -17.87 -0.30
C ARG A 192 -17.09 -17.68 -0.57
N ARG A 193 -17.53 -17.65 -1.84
CA ARG A 193 -18.95 -17.66 -2.19
C ARG A 193 -19.62 -18.98 -1.82
N ALA A 194 -18.98 -20.11 -2.10
CA ALA A 194 -19.51 -21.43 -1.78
C ALA A 194 -19.59 -21.69 -0.26
N GLU A 195 -18.60 -21.23 0.52
CA GLU A 195 -18.60 -21.33 1.99
C GLU A 195 -19.78 -20.62 2.65
N ARG A 196 -20.38 -19.62 2.00
CA ARG A 196 -21.56 -18.91 2.51
C ARG A 196 -22.86 -19.65 2.28
N ILE A 197 -22.86 -20.65 1.39
CA ILE A 197 -24.04 -21.47 1.12
C ILE A 197 -24.10 -22.56 2.20
N PRO A 198 -25.18 -22.64 3.01
CA PRO A 198 -25.29 -23.64 4.07
C PRO A 198 -25.19 -25.08 3.53
N SER A 199 -24.84 -26.05 4.38
CA SER A 199 -24.83 -27.46 3.98
C SER A 199 -26.24 -27.96 3.65
N LEU A 200 -26.33 -29.04 2.87
CA LEU A 200 -27.62 -29.61 2.46
C LEU A 200 -28.51 -29.92 3.68
N LYS A 201 -27.93 -30.48 4.74
CA LYS A 201 -28.65 -30.80 5.98
C LYS A 201 -29.23 -29.54 6.65
N VAL A 202 -28.42 -28.49 6.80
CA VAL A 202 -28.87 -27.23 7.41
C VAL A 202 -30.00 -26.61 6.60
N GLN A 203 -29.94 -26.66 5.27
CA GLN A 203 -31.02 -26.13 4.42
C GLN A 203 -32.33 -26.92 4.61
N LEU A 204 -32.26 -28.25 4.69
CA LEU A 204 -33.43 -29.11 4.93
C LEU A 204 -34.05 -28.88 6.32
N GLU A 205 -33.22 -28.81 7.37
CA GLU A 205 -33.67 -28.57 8.75
C GLU A 205 -34.24 -27.16 8.94
N SER A 206 -33.73 -26.18 8.20
CA SER A 206 -34.21 -24.79 8.23
C SER A 206 -35.45 -24.56 7.37
N GLY A 207 -35.98 -25.61 6.73
CA GLY A 207 -37.22 -25.54 5.96
C GLY A 207 -37.11 -24.78 4.63
N TYR A 208 -35.94 -24.80 3.98
CA TYR A 208 -35.75 -24.14 2.69
C TYR A 208 -36.66 -24.75 1.61
N ASP A 209 -37.07 -23.92 0.65
CA ASP A 209 -37.84 -24.36 -0.51
C ASP A 209 -37.02 -25.36 -1.35
N PRO A 210 -37.59 -26.51 -1.76
CA PRO A 210 -36.87 -27.51 -2.53
C PRO A 210 -36.22 -26.99 -3.83
N ALA A 211 -36.83 -26.01 -4.50
CA ALA A 211 -36.23 -25.38 -5.68
C ALA A 211 -35.04 -24.49 -5.29
N ALA A 212 -35.10 -23.79 -4.15
CA ALA A 212 -33.99 -22.99 -3.63
C ALA A 212 -32.81 -23.89 -3.22
N ILE A 213 -33.07 -25.02 -2.55
CA ILE A 213 -32.06 -26.03 -2.21
C ILE A 213 -31.37 -26.52 -3.48
N LEU A 214 -32.14 -26.86 -4.52
CA LEU A 214 -31.58 -27.36 -5.77
C LEU A 214 -30.71 -26.30 -6.49
N LEU A 215 -31.16 -25.04 -6.51
CA LEU A 215 -30.36 -23.90 -7.02
C LEU A 215 -29.07 -23.72 -6.22
N ASN A 216 -29.12 -23.80 -4.90
CA ASN A 216 -27.95 -23.70 -4.02
C ASN A 216 -26.95 -24.83 -4.30
N LEU A 217 -27.43 -26.06 -4.48
CA LEU A 217 -26.60 -27.21 -4.85
C LEU A 217 -25.97 -27.05 -6.24
N MET A 218 -26.75 -26.64 -7.24
CA MET A 218 -26.25 -26.36 -8.59
C MET A 218 -25.19 -25.25 -8.57
N THR A 219 -25.40 -24.23 -7.75
CA THR A 219 -24.47 -23.11 -7.57
C THR A 219 -23.17 -23.55 -6.91
N GLN A 220 -23.23 -24.34 -5.83
CA GLN A 220 -22.05 -24.93 -5.20
C GLN A 220 -21.25 -25.77 -6.20
N TYR A 221 -21.94 -26.61 -6.99
CA TYR A 221 -21.30 -27.41 -8.03
C TYR A 221 -20.67 -26.54 -9.12
N SER A 222 -21.34 -25.51 -9.60
CA SER A 222 -20.81 -24.56 -10.59
C SER A 222 -19.53 -23.86 -10.10
N LEU A 223 -19.48 -23.49 -8.82
CA LEU A 223 -18.33 -22.82 -8.22
C LEU A 223 -17.13 -23.75 -7.98
N LEU A 224 -17.37 -24.96 -7.44
CA LEU A 224 -16.31 -25.83 -6.88
C LEU A 224 -16.16 -27.19 -7.57
N GLY A 225 -17.12 -27.60 -8.40
CA GLY A 225 -17.24 -28.97 -8.91
C GLY A 225 -17.73 -29.98 -7.88
N THR A 226 -18.09 -29.54 -6.67
CA THR A 226 -18.56 -30.37 -5.56
C THR A 226 -19.66 -29.66 -4.77
N VAL A 227 -20.52 -30.42 -4.09
CA VAL A 227 -21.57 -29.88 -3.22
C VAL A 227 -21.29 -30.15 -1.74
N ASN A 228 -21.78 -29.26 -0.88
CA ASN A 228 -21.60 -29.35 0.57
C ASN A 228 -22.60 -30.34 1.19
N ASN A 229 -22.26 -31.63 1.13
CA ASN A 229 -23.02 -32.74 1.70
C ASN A 229 -22.11 -33.67 2.53
N TRP A 230 -21.37 -33.09 3.49
CA TRP A 230 -20.45 -33.87 4.33
C TRP A 230 -21.19 -34.78 5.32
N GLU A 231 -22.44 -34.43 5.62
CA GLU A 231 -23.33 -35.17 6.51
C GLU A 231 -23.92 -36.43 5.87
N GLY A 232 -23.74 -36.61 4.56
CA GLY A 232 -24.11 -37.85 3.86
C GLY A 232 -25.62 -37.98 3.57
N GLU A 233 -26.32 -36.86 3.42
CA GLU A 233 -27.75 -36.87 3.09
C GLU A 233 -27.98 -37.47 1.70
N THR A 234 -29.08 -38.20 1.53
CA THR A 234 -29.51 -38.80 0.26
C THR A 234 -30.93 -38.41 -0.07
N GLY A 235 -31.24 -38.17 -1.35
CA GLY A 235 -32.61 -37.83 -1.74
C GLY A 235 -32.78 -37.52 -3.22
N GLU A 236 -34.02 -37.26 -3.61
CA GLU A 236 -34.41 -36.97 -5.00
C GLU A 236 -33.71 -35.73 -5.56
N LEU A 237 -33.50 -34.68 -4.74
CA LEU A 237 -32.80 -33.46 -5.14
C LEU A 237 -31.36 -33.73 -5.61
N LEU A 238 -30.63 -34.65 -4.96
CA LEU A 238 -29.29 -35.02 -5.39
C LEU A 238 -29.31 -35.83 -6.69
N SER A 239 -30.31 -36.68 -6.90
CA SER A 239 -30.45 -37.42 -8.17
C SER A 239 -30.74 -36.48 -9.36
N LEU A 240 -31.53 -35.43 -9.13
CA LEU A 240 -31.77 -34.37 -10.11
C LEU A 240 -30.48 -33.60 -10.39
N LEU A 241 -29.70 -33.27 -9.34
CA LEU A 241 -28.41 -32.62 -9.51
C LEU A 241 -27.46 -33.46 -10.38
N GLU A 242 -27.30 -34.77 -10.11
CA GLU A 242 -26.44 -35.65 -10.93
C GLU A 242 -26.86 -35.66 -12.41
N THR A 243 -28.16 -35.53 -12.69
CA THR A 243 -28.69 -35.45 -14.06
C THR A 243 -28.35 -34.11 -14.73
N VAL A 244 -28.27 -33.05 -13.94
CA VAL A 244 -28.00 -31.67 -14.41
C VAL A 244 -26.50 -31.39 -14.55
N LYS A 245 -25.61 -32.03 -13.76
CA LYS A 245 -24.15 -31.78 -13.80
C LYS A 245 -23.54 -31.78 -15.21
N PRO A 246 -23.79 -32.77 -16.09
CA PRO A 246 -23.21 -32.76 -17.44
C PRO A 246 -23.68 -31.58 -18.30
N VAL A 247 -24.86 -31.03 -18.00
CA VAL A 247 -25.41 -29.84 -18.68
C VAL A 247 -24.69 -28.57 -18.19
N ILE A 248 -24.40 -28.48 -16.90
CA ILE A 248 -23.60 -27.38 -16.31
C ILE A 248 -22.18 -27.42 -16.88
N ASP A 249 -21.53 -28.59 -16.88
CA ASP A 249 -20.17 -28.75 -17.38
C ASP A 249 -20.05 -28.36 -18.87
N LEU A 250 -21.04 -28.77 -19.68
CA LEU A 250 -21.10 -28.37 -21.09
C LEU A 250 -21.26 -26.86 -21.26
N ALA A 251 -22.12 -26.23 -20.45
CA ALA A 251 -22.38 -24.79 -20.52
C ALA A 251 -21.16 -23.96 -20.12
N ALA A 252 -20.34 -24.45 -19.18
CA ALA A 252 -19.11 -23.78 -18.75
C ALA A 252 -17.99 -23.80 -19.82
N ASP A 253 -18.03 -24.73 -20.78
CA ASP A 253 -17.02 -24.84 -21.84
C ASP A 253 -17.46 -24.26 -23.19
N VAL A 254 -18.76 -24.04 -23.42
CA VAL A 254 -19.27 -23.62 -24.73
C VAL A 254 -19.26 -22.09 -24.92
N GLU A 255 -18.67 -21.64 -26.03
CA GLU A 255 -18.56 -20.20 -26.34
C GLU A 255 -19.88 -19.55 -26.76
N SER A 256 -20.78 -20.33 -27.39
CA SER A 256 -22.06 -19.82 -27.88
C SER A 256 -23.04 -19.55 -26.74
N ALA A 257 -23.41 -18.28 -26.56
CA ALA A 257 -24.43 -17.86 -25.60
C ALA A 257 -25.79 -18.53 -25.85
N GLU A 258 -26.12 -18.83 -27.12
CA GLU A 258 -27.35 -19.55 -27.48
C GLU A 258 -27.37 -20.98 -26.93
N ILE A 259 -26.24 -21.67 -26.99
CA ILE A 259 -26.12 -23.04 -26.44
C ILE A 259 -26.17 -23.00 -24.91
N ARG A 260 -25.58 -21.97 -24.27
CA ARG A 260 -25.72 -21.78 -22.81
C ARG A 260 -27.17 -21.54 -22.40
N MET A 261 -27.94 -20.74 -23.16
CA MET A 261 -29.38 -20.55 -22.91
C MET A 261 -30.20 -21.83 -23.17
N ALA A 262 -29.82 -22.63 -24.17
CA ALA A 262 -30.43 -23.95 -24.37
C ALA A 262 -30.14 -24.90 -23.21
N ALA A 263 -28.95 -24.81 -22.60
CA ALA A 263 -28.62 -25.55 -21.39
C ALA A 263 -29.53 -25.14 -20.22
N VAL A 264 -29.84 -23.85 -20.05
CA VAL A 264 -30.84 -23.37 -19.08
C VAL A 264 -32.20 -24.01 -19.33
N ASN A 265 -32.70 -23.97 -20.57
CA ASN A 265 -33.98 -24.59 -20.94
C ASN A 265 -34.00 -26.09 -20.61
N ARG A 266 -32.88 -26.78 -20.84
CA ARG A 266 -32.72 -28.19 -20.51
C ARG A 266 -32.78 -28.43 -18.99
N ILE A 267 -32.14 -27.58 -18.19
CA ILE A 267 -32.19 -27.67 -16.72
C ILE A 267 -33.62 -27.44 -16.23
N LEU A 268 -34.30 -26.40 -16.71
CA LEU A 268 -35.70 -26.10 -16.35
C LEU A 268 -36.63 -27.30 -16.59
N LEU A 269 -36.43 -28.02 -17.70
CA LEU A 269 -37.21 -29.23 -18.01
C LEU A 269 -36.95 -30.37 -17.02
N VAL A 270 -35.68 -30.59 -16.65
CA VAL A 270 -35.28 -31.66 -15.71
C VAL A 270 -35.83 -31.39 -14.31
N ILE A 271 -35.80 -30.12 -13.86
CA ILE A 271 -36.23 -29.74 -12.51
C ILE A 271 -37.73 -29.40 -12.42
N TRP A 272 -38.47 -29.54 -13.54
CA TRP A 272 -39.86 -29.08 -13.66
C TRP A 272 -40.78 -29.62 -12.57
N LYS A 273 -40.64 -30.89 -12.17
CA LYS A 273 -41.46 -31.47 -11.09
C LYS A 273 -41.43 -30.64 -9.80
N VAL A 274 -40.24 -30.18 -9.41
CA VAL A 274 -40.05 -29.35 -8.22
C VAL A 274 -40.71 -27.98 -8.39
N LEU A 275 -40.59 -27.40 -9.58
CA LEU A 275 -41.21 -26.11 -9.92
C LEU A 275 -42.74 -26.20 -9.98
N ALA A 276 -43.28 -27.27 -10.56
CA ALA A 276 -44.71 -27.53 -10.68
C ALA A 276 -45.37 -27.71 -9.30
N GLU A 277 -44.70 -28.38 -8.36
CA GLU A 277 -45.18 -28.44 -6.97
C GLU A 277 -45.23 -27.08 -6.30
N LYS A 278 -44.23 -26.21 -6.55
CA LYS A 278 -44.24 -24.83 -6.04
C LYS A 278 -45.40 -24.02 -6.65
N ILE A 279 -45.63 -24.14 -7.96
CA ILE A 279 -46.76 -23.50 -8.63
C ILE A 279 -48.09 -23.95 -8.02
N ARG A 280 -48.29 -25.26 -7.82
CA ARG A 280 -49.52 -25.80 -7.18
C ARG A 280 -49.69 -25.35 -5.73
N LYS A 281 -48.59 -25.13 -4.99
CA LYS A 281 -48.64 -24.56 -3.63
C LYS A 281 -49.03 -23.07 -3.67
N MET A 282 -48.49 -22.30 -4.61
CA MET A 282 -48.87 -20.90 -4.85
C MET A 282 -50.35 -20.79 -5.19
N GLU A 283 -50.86 -21.65 -6.07
CA GLU A 283 -52.28 -21.69 -6.45
C GLU A 283 -53.19 -22.03 -5.25
N LYS A 284 -52.82 -23.01 -4.41
CA LYS A 284 -53.62 -23.40 -3.22
C LYS A 284 -53.68 -22.35 -2.11
N GLN A 285 -52.74 -21.42 -2.07
CA GLN A 285 -52.74 -20.32 -1.11
C GLN A 285 -53.51 -19.09 -1.64
N GLN A 286 -53.83 -19.06 -2.94
CA GLN A 286 -54.63 -18.02 -3.59
C GLN A 286 -56.15 -18.29 -3.51
N ASP A 287 -56.59 -19.53 -3.25
CA ASP A 287 -58.01 -19.88 -3.02
C ASP A 287 -58.36 -19.84 -1.51
N PRO A 288 -59.25 -18.95 -1.02
CA PRO A 288 -59.74 -19.04 0.36
C PRO A 288 -60.66 -20.26 0.51
N PRO A 289 -60.73 -20.91 1.71
CA PRO A 289 -61.57 -22.07 1.91
C PRO A 289 -63.05 -21.67 1.88
N SER A 290 -63.74 -22.01 0.80
CA SER A 290 -65.20 -22.01 0.73
C SER A 290 -65.75 -23.25 1.43
N ASP A 291 -66.14 -23.14 2.71
CA ASP A 291 -67.40 -23.74 3.22
C ASP A 291 -67.57 -23.53 4.73
N GLY A 292 -68.80 -23.21 5.14
CA GLY A 292 -69.21 -23.30 6.55
C GLY A 292 -70.41 -22.43 6.93
N LYS A 293 -71.62 -22.88 6.59
CA LYS A 293 -72.87 -22.39 7.19
C LYS A 293 -72.81 -22.50 8.71
N GLU A 294 -72.99 -21.38 9.43
CA GLU A 294 -73.63 -21.39 10.75
C GLU A 294 -74.45 -20.11 10.95
N ARG A 295 -75.64 -20.29 11.53
CA ARG A 295 -76.71 -19.29 11.69
C ARG A 295 -76.61 -18.62 13.06
N GLN A 296 -76.82 -17.29 13.04
CA GLN A 296 -77.50 -16.43 14.04
C GLN A 296 -76.78 -16.05 15.36
N PRO A 297 -77.18 -14.95 16.05
CA PRO A 297 -78.26 -13.99 15.74
C PRO A 297 -77.87 -12.49 15.76
N GLU A 298 -78.78 -11.68 15.21
CA GLU A 298 -78.89 -10.23 15.40
C GLU A 298 -79.02 -9.84 16.88
N CYS A 299 -78.44 -8.70 17.27
CA CYS A 299 -78.98 -7.83 18.31
C CYS A 299 -78.68 -6.36 17.98
N GLN A 300 -79.72 -5.56 18.16
CA GLN A 300 -79.90 -4.16 17.79
C GLN A 300 -79.29 -3.18 18.81
N ASP A 301 -79.28 -1.92 18.36
CA ASP A 301 -79.50 -0.69 19.12
C ASP A 301 -78.38 -0.08 19.95
N GLY A 302 -78.27 1.26 19.79
CA GLY A 302 -77.80 2.11 20.88
C GLY A 302 -77.02 3.35 20.46
N THR A 303 -77.72 4.33 19.88
CA THR A 303 -77.33 5.76 19.83
C THR A 303 -76.69 6.29 21.12
N SER A 304 -75.70 7.19 21.03
CA SER A 304 -75.82 8.60 21.50
C SER A 304 -74.51 9.39 21.47
N ASP A 305 -74.64 10.59 20.89
CA ASP A 305 -74.08 11.88 21.28
C ASP A 305 -72.57 12.10 21.47
N GLY A 306 -72.04 12.99 20.61
CA GLY A 306 -71.95 14.39 21.05
C GLY A 306 -70.57 15.05 21.08
N LYS A 307 -70.38 15.99 20.12
CA LYS A 307 -69.63 17.28 20.20
C LYS A 307 -68.09 17.21 20.36
N GLU A 308 -67.28 18.15 19.88
CA GLU A 308 -67.39 19.34 19.03
C GLU A 308 -65.96 19.71 18.59
N LYS A 309 -65.85 20.09 17.31
CA LYS A 309 -64.89 20.97 16.63
C LYS A 309 -63.69 21.56 17.41
N GLN A 310 -62.52 21.61 16.75
CA GLN A 310 -61.99 22.90 16.27
C GLN A 310 -61.02 22.73 15.09
N GLN A 311 -61.42 23.35 13.98
CA GLN A 311 -60.57 23.78 12.87
C GLN A 311 -59.80 25.02 13.29
N GLU A 312 -58.59 25.21 12.75
CA GLU A 312 -58.18 26.51 12.21
C GLU A 312 -57.39 26.28 10.92
N ARG A 313 -58.02 26.69 9.81
CA ARG A 313 -57.40 26.99 8.51
C ARG A 313 -56.79 28.40 8.62
N GLN A 314 -55.86 28.81 7.76
CA GLN A 314 -56.13 29.68 6.59
C GLN A 314 -54.76 30.29 6.20
N ASP A 315 -54.40 30.63 4.96
CA ASP A 315 -55.12 30.71 3.69
C ASP A 315 -54.11 30.74 2.53
N GLU A 316 -54.59 30.25 1.39
CA GLU A 316 -54.12 30.45 0.00
C GLU A 316 -54.35 31.93 -0.46
N PRO A 317 -54.03 32.42 -1.70
CA PRO A 317 -54.35 31.76 -2.98
C PRO A 317 -53.47 32.06 -4.23
N SER A 318 -53.77 31.29 -5.30
CA SER A 318 -53.81 31.65 -6.75
C SER A 318 -52.49 32.00 -7.48
N ASP A 319 -52.20 31.62 -8.74
CA ASP A 319 -53.08 31.38 -9.89
C ASP A 319 -52.35 30.61 -11.03
N GLU A 320 -53.18 29.94 -11.84
CA GLU A 320 -53.11 29.68 -13.29
C GLU A 320 -52.06 28.77 -14.00
N LYS A 321 -52.54 27.56 -14.37
CA LYS A 321 -52.71 26.97 -15.74
C LYS A 321 -51.55 27.05 -16.77
N GLN A 322 -51.17 25.88 -17.31
CA GLN A 322 -51.57 25.43 -18.68
C GLN A 322 -51.08 24.02 -19.07
N ASN A 323 -52.05 23.13 -19.30
CA ASN A 323 -52.24 22.09 -20.33
C ASN A 323 -51.08 21.56 -21.21
N GLN A 324 -51.03 20.21 -21.31
CA GLN A 324 -51.40 19.37 -22.50
C GLN A 324 -51.21 17.88 -22.09
N GLN A 325 -52.23 17.12 -21.65
CA GLN A 325 -53.19 16.30 -22.44
C GLN A 325 -52.57 15.62 -23.69
N LYS A 326 -52.80 14.36 -24.08
CA LYS A 326 -53.56 13.15 -23.64
C LYS A 326 -53.62 12.30 -24.93
N GLN A 327 -53.46 10.98 -24.87
CA GLN A 327 -54.29 10.06 -25.66
C GLN A 327 -54.22 8.67 -25.03
N GLN A 328 -55.13 8.48 -24.08
CA GLN A 328 -55.67 7.20 -23.62
C GLN A 328 -57.16 7.21 -23.99
N GLY A 329 -57.62 6.07 -24.48
CA GLY A 329 -59.00 5.67 -24.71
C GLY A 329 -58.95 4.37 -25.50
N GLU A 330 -59.63 3.28 -25.19
CA GLU A 330 -60.60 2.85 -24.15
C GLU A 330 -60.26 1.33 -23.94
N SER A 331 -60.65 0.56 -22.94
CA SER A 331 -61.93 0.43 -22.23
C SER A 331 -61.73 -0.41 -20.95
N GLN A 332 -62.62 -0.20 -19.97
CA GLN A 332 -62.69 -0.83 -18.64
C GLN A 332 -63.00 -2.34 -18.65
N SER A 333 -62.51 -3.09 -17.65
CA SER A 333 -63.34 -3.85 -16.66
C SER A 333 -62.52 -4.80 -15.76
N GLY A 334 -62.75 -4.75 -14.44
CA GLY A 334 -62.37 -5.76 -13.40
C GLY A 334 -60.88 -5.86 -13.07
N SER A 335 -60.39 -6.15 -11.86
CA SER A 335 -60.96 -6.55 -10.56
C SER A 335 -60.00 -6.09 -9.44
N SER A 336 -60.54 -5.80 -8.25
CA SER A 336 -59.78 -5.62 -7.00
C SER A 336 -58.93 -6.86 -6.64
N ASP A 337 -59.25 -8.04 -7.20
CA ASP A 337 -58.56 -9.31 -6.96
C ASP A 337 -57.19 -9.41 -7.65
N GLY A 338 -56.90 -8.56 -8.63
CA GLY A 338 -55.63 -8.59 -9.38
C GLY A 338 -54.44 -8.02 -8.61
N GLN A 339 -54.69 -7.07 -7.70
CA GLN A 339 -53.66 -6.43 -6.88
C GLN A 339 -53.30 -7.26 -5.64
N GLU A 340 -54.27 -7.91 -4.99
CA GLU A 340 -54.00 -8.84 -3.88
C GLU A 340 -53.23 -10.09 -4.35
N ASN A 341 -53.58 -10.63 -5.53
CA ASN A 341 -52.86 -11.77 -6.12
C ASN A 341 -51.43 -11.44 -6.56
N GLN A 342 -51.13 -10.18 -6.92
CA GLN A 342 -49.76 -9.75 -7.21
C GLN A 342 -48.92 -9.63 -5.94
N ASN A 343 -49.47 -9.08 -4.86
CA ASN A 343 -48.75 -8.91 -3.59
C ASN A 343 -48.35 -10.26 -2.95
N VAL A 344 -49.24 -11.25 -2.96
CA VAL A 344 -48.94 -12.60 -2.44
C VAL A 344 -47.84 -13.29 -3.26
N LEU A 345 -47.85 -13.09 -4.59
CA LEU A 345 -46.81 -13.62 -5.46
C LEU A 345 -45.45 -12.96 -5.17
N GLU A 346 -45.44 -11.63 -4.98
CA GLU A 346 -44.23 -10.87 -4.64
C GLU A 346 -43.65 -11.31 -3.28
N GLU A 347 -44.46 -11.45 -2.23
CA GLU A 347 -44.00 -11.91 -0.90
C GLU A 347 -43.37 -13.32 -0.94
N MET A 348 -44.00 -14.26 -1.66
CA MET A 348 -43.48 -15.62 -1.80
C MET A 348 -42.20 -15.68 -2.64
N MET A 349 -42.05 -14.76 -3.58
CA MET A 349 -40.84 -14.62 -4.40
C MET A 349 -39.71 -13.97 -3.58
N GLU A 350 -40.00 -12.99 -2.73
CA GLU A 350 -39.02 -12.41 -1.80
C GLU A 350 -38.48 -13.44 -0.80
N GLU A 351 -39.36 -14.26 -0.19
CA GLU A 351 -38.95 -15.34 0.71
C GLU A 351 -38.03 -16.34 -0.01
N PHE A 352 -38.38 -16.72 -1.24
CA PHE A 352 -37.59 -17.62 -2.07
C PHE A 352 -36.22 -17.01 -2.44
N GLN A 353 -36.19 -15.75 -2.84
CA GLN A 353 -34.96 -15.02 -3.17
C GLN A 353 -34.06 -14.88 -1.93
N GLY A 354 -34.63 -14.73 -0.73
CA GLY A 354 -33.89 -14.69 0.54
C GLY A 354 -33.18 -16.00 0.91
N GLN A 355 -33.56 -17.13 0.30
CA GLN A 355 -32.94 -18.45 0.52
C GLN A 355 -31.80 -18.75 -0.48
N ILE A 356 -31.58 -17.88 -1.46
CA ILE A 356 -30.60 -18.04 -2.55
C ILE A 356 -29.43 -17.08 -2.35
N PRO A 357 -28.20 -17.45 -2.76
CA PRO A 357 -27.06 -16.57 -2.71
C PRO A 357 -27.31 -15.24 -3.42
N GLU A 358 -27.12 -14.17 -2.68
CA GLU A 358 -27.44 -12.80 -3.09
C GLU A 358 -26.73 -12.35 -4.37
N TYR A 359 -25.54 -12.88 -4.65
CA TYR A 359 -24.79 -12.55 -5.87
C TYR A 359 -25.39 -13.15 -7.15
N LEU A 360 -26.33 -14.09 -7.04
CA LEU A 360 -27.11 -14.59 -8.18
C LEU A 360 -28.32 -13.69 -8.48
N LEU A 361 -28.75 -12.88 -7.51
CA LEU A 361 -29.87 -11.96 -7.65
C LEU A 361 -29.49 -10.80 -8.57
N GLU A 362 -30.28 -10.60 -9.64
CA GLU A 362 -30.04 -9.52 -10.59
C GLU A 362 -30.24 -8.14 -9.94
N LYS A 363 -29.28 -7.25 -10.17
CA LYS A 363 -29.54 -5.81 -10.23
C LYS A 363 -29.20 -5.35 -11.64
N ASP A 364 -30.21 -5.35 -12.52
CA ASP A 364 -30.09 -4.72 -13.83
C ASP A 364 -29.46 -3.33 -13.68
N SER A 365 -28.42 -3.06 -14.45
CA SER A 365 -27.62 -1.83 -14.47
C SER A 365 -28.38 -0.61 -15.04
N LYS A 366 -29.67 -0.46 -14.71
CA LYS A 366 -30.47 0.71 -15.11
C LYS A 366 -30.10 1.98 -14.31
N ASP A 367 -29.47 1.84 -13.14
CA ASP A 367 -29.12 2.96 -12.25
C ASP A 367 -27.66 3.45 -12.36
N ALA A 368 -26.95 3.12 -13.44
CA ALA A 368 -25.60 3.63 -13.67
C ALA A 368 -25.55 5.05 -14.27
N ALA A 369 -26.68 5.77 -14.33
CA ALA A 369 -26.73 7.19 -14.68
C ALA A 369 -26.47 8.09 -13.45
N GLY A 370 -25.37 7.86 -12.75
CA GLY A 370 -24.91 8.72 -11.66
C GLY A 370 -24.21 9.97 -12.21
N LYS A 371 -24.67 11.15 -11.81
CA LYS A 371 -24.13 12.47 -12.17
C LYS A 371 -22.60 12.50 -12.24
N ARG A 372 -22.07 13.07 -13.33
CA ARG A 372 -20.68 13.50 -13.46
C ARG A 372 -20.30 14.34 -12.23
N GLN A 373 -19.38 13.83 -11.42
CA GLN A 373 -18.54 14.67 -10.57
C GLN A 373 -17.16 14.73 -11.21
N ASP A 374 -16.88 15.89 -11.81
CA ASP A 374 -15.52 16.29 -12.14
C ASP A 374 -14.71 16.49 -10.86
N THR A 375 -13.46 16.01 -10.87
CA THR A 375 -12.24 16.53 -10.21
C THR A 375 -11.19 15.40 -10.19
N VAL A 376 -9.88 15.56 -10.48
CA VAL A 376 -9.00 16.69 -10.77
C VAL A 376 -7.73 16.15 -11.49
N SER A 377 -7.24 16.97 -12.41
CA SER A 377 -5.87 17.15 -12.93
C SER A 377 -4.89 15.97 -13.02
N LYS A 378 -4.47 15.74 -14.27
CA LYS A 378 -3.17 15.19 -14.67
C LYS A 378 -2.02 15.84 -13.89
N LYS A 379 -1.50 15.15 -12.88
CA LYS A 379 -0.07 15.22 -12.57
C LYS A 379 0.54 13.91 -13.04
N ALA A 380 1.29 13.99 -14.13
CA ALA A 380 2.08 12.89 -14.63
C ALA A 380 3.10 12.50 -13.54
N VAL A 381 2.92 11.31 -12.97
CA VAL A 381 3.99 10.59 -12.28
C VAL A 381 4.65 9.72 -13.35
N PRO A 382 5.94 9.91 -13.66
CA PRO A 382 6.63 9.07 -14.60
C PRO A 382 7.08 7.78 -13.90
N SER A 383 6.31 6.73 -14.09
CA SER A 383 6.79 5.35 -14.04
C SER A 383 5.82 4.55 -14.91
N GLN A 384 6.19 4.32 -16.17
CA GLN A 384 5.49 3.35 -17.00
C GLN A 384 5.64 1.99 -16.32
N MET A 385 4.61 1.58 -15.60
CA MET A 385 4.46 0.21 -15.16
C MET A 385 4.14 -0.58 -16.44
N GLU A 386 5.17 -1.13 -17.07
CA GLU A 386 5.01 -1.96 -18.28
C GLU A 386 4.42 -3.32 -17.87
N ILE A 387 3.13 -3.35 -17.59
CA ILE A 387 2.35 -4.59 -17.48
C ILE A 387 2.07 -5.08 -18.91
N SER A 388 3.11 -5.34 -19.69
CA SER A 388 2.97 -5.89 -21.04
C SER A 388 3.04 -7.41 -20.97
N ARG A 389 1.98 -8.08 -21.45
CA ARG A 389 1.81 -9.56 -21.54
C ARG A 389 1.28 -10.27 -20.27
N LEU A 390 0.12 -9.84 -19.77
CA LEU A 390 -0.64 -10.58 -18.73
C LEU A 390 -0.95 -12.05 -19.10
N THR A 391 -0.94 -12.39 -20.38
CA THR A 391 -1.24 -13.74 -20.90
C THR A 391 0.00 -14.64 -20.97
N GLU A 392 1.22 -14.08 -20.98
CA GLU A 392 2.48 -14.85 -21.07
C GLU A 392 3.20 -14.99 -19.72
N CYS A 393 2.94 -14.09 -18.76
CA CYS A 393 3.55 -14.07 -17.44
C CYS A 393 2.50 -14.15 -16.32
N GLU A 394 2.82 -14.82 -15.21
CA GLU A 394 2.01 -14.80 -14.00
C GLU A 394 2.03 -13.38 -13.41
N PHE A 395 0.91 -12.67 -13.49
CA PHE A 395 0.77 -11.35 -12.90
C PHE A 395 0.57 -11.47 -11.38
N GLU A 396 1.55 -11.04 -10.60
CA GLU A 396 1.57 -11.15 -9.14
C GLU A 396 1.27 -9.81 -8.46
N ALA A 397 -0.02 -9.46 -8.37
CA ALA A 397 -0.45 -8.18 -7.77
C ALA A 397 -0.04 -8.05 -6.29
N GLY A 398 -0.14 -9.16 -5.55
CA GLY A 398 0.20 -9.19 -4.13
C GLY A 398 1.68 -8.89 -3.86
N GLU A 399 2.59 -9.41 -4.68
CA GLU A 399 4.03 -9.16 -4.56
C GLU A 399 4.37 -7.70 -4.87
N LEU A 400 3.87 -7.19 -6.01
CA LEU A 400 4.05 -5.79 -6.41
C LEU A 400 3.52 -4.81 -5.36
N LEU A 401 2.38 -5.14 -4.74
CA LEU A 401 1.82 -4.32 -3.67
C LEU A 401 2.71 -4.32 -2.42
N MET A 402 3.24 -5.47 -2.03
CA MET A 402 4.12 -5.60 -0.86
C MET A 402 5.48 -4.94 -1.08
N GLU A 403 6.02 -4.99 -2.30
CA GLU A 403 7.22 -4.24 -2.69
C GLU A 403 6.99 -2.73 -2.60
N HIS A 404 5.88 -2.23 -3.13
CA HIS A 404 5.55 -0.81 -3.03
C HIS A 404 5.38 -0.34 -1.57
N ILE A 405 4.74 -1.15 -0.72
CA ILE A 405 4.61 -0.86 0.71
C ILE A 405 5.98 -0.84 1.39
N GLN A 406 6.88 -1.77 1.03
CA GLN A 406 8.25 -1.78 1.54
C GLN A 406 8.97 -0.49 1.16
N GLU A 407 8.90 -0.06 -0.11
CA GLU A 407 9.54 1.17 -0.58
C GLU A 407 9.01 2.41 0.15
N LEU A 408 7.69 2.56 0.27
CA LEU A 408 7.06 3.67 1.01
C LEU A 408 7.49 3.69 2.48
N ALA A 409 7.53 2.52 3.13
CA ALA A 409 7.95 2.41 4.51
C ALA A 409 9.44 2.74 4.69
N GLU A 410 10.30 2.34 3.76
CA GLU A 410 11.72 2.69 3.75
C GLU A 410 11.95 4.19 3.58
N GLU A 411 11.24 4.83 2.66
CA GLU A 411 11.31 6.28 2.45
C GLU A 411 10.86 7.05 3.69
N ASN A 412 9.73 6.66 4.29
CA ASN A 412 9.19 7.31 5.48
C ASN A 412 10.09 7.08 6.70
N ALA A 413 10.61 5.87 6.89
CA ALA A 413 11.56 5.56 7.94
C ALA A 413 12.85 6.38 7.80
N LYS A 414 13.34 6.57 6.57
CA LYS A 414 14.51 7.42 6.30
C LYS A 414 14.24 8.88 6.67
N LYS A 415 13.10 9.45 6.23
CA LYS A 415 12.69 10.82 6.56
C LYS A 415 12.57 11.02 8.07
N GLU A 416 12.01 10.04 8.78
CA GLU A 416 11.86 10.08 10.24
C GLU A 416 13.21 10.00 10.96
N LEU A 417 14.11 9.10 10.51
CA LEU A 417 15.46 9.02 11.04
C LEU A 417 16.23 10.33 10.85
N ASP A 418 16.16 10.91 9.65
CA ASP A 418 16.79 12.20 9.35
C ASP A 418 16.25 13.32 10.24
N LYS A 419 14.92 13.37 10.48
CA LYS A 419 14.32 14.31 11.42
C LYS A 419 14.85 14.13 12.84
N ARG A 420 14.98 12.89 13.33
CA ARG A 420 15.53 12.59 14.67
C ARG A 420 16.99 13.02 14.80
N ILE A 421 17.79 12.80 13.76
CA ILE A 421 19.17 13.27 13.72
C ILE A 421 19.17 14.80 13.80
N CYS A 422 18.42 15.48 12.93
CA CYS A 422 18.37 16.95 12.92
C CYS A 422 17.90 17.55 14.26
N THR A 423 16.86 16.98 14.89
CA THR A 423 16.40 17.44 16.21
C THR A 423 17.43 17.18 17.31
N GLY A 424 18.12 16.02 17.27
CA GLY A 424 19.22 15.71 18.17
C GLY A 424 20.38 16.71 18.04
N LEU A 425 20.79 17.03 16.81
CA LEU A 425 21.87 17.98 16.56
C LEU A 425 21.50 19.42 16.95
N LEU A 426 20.24 19.84 16.75
CA LEU A 426 19.74 21.15 17.21
C LEU A 426 19.73 21.24 18.74
N ARG A 427 19.34 20.16 19.42
CA ARG A 427 19.43 20.08 20.88
C ARG A 427 20.88 20.22 21.35
N GLU A 428 21.81 19.49 20.73
CA GLU A 428 23.24 19.61 21.04
C GLU A 428 23.75 21.05 20.86
N LEU A 429 23.37 21.74 19.77
CA LEU A 429 23.72 23.14 19.54
C LEU A 429 23.14 24.07 20.61
N SER A 430 21.94 23.78 21.12
CA SER A 430 21.34 24.56 22.20
C SER A 430 22.00 24.33 23.57
N GLU A 431 22.54 23.13 23.80
CA GLU A 431 23.25 22.75 25.03
C GLU A 431 24.69 23.26 25.06
N THR A 432 25.32 23.47 23.90
CA THR A 432 26.71 23.96 23.85
C THR A 432 26.85 25.35 24.42
N VAL A 433 27.84 25.53 25.28
CA VAL A 433 28.06 26.79 25.99
C VAL A 433 28.98 27.67 25.16
N PHE A 434 28.50 28.86 24.80
CA PHE A 434 29.27 29.84 24.05
C PHE A 434 29.60 31.04 24.93
N ASP A 435 30.85 31.47 24.91
CA ASP A 435 31.33 32.58 25.73
C ASP A 435 31.39 33.91 24.95
N GLY A 436 31.29 35.02 25.69
CA GLY A 436 31.54 36.36 25.18
C GLY A 436 30.62 36.78 24.03
N ASP A 437 31.21 37.23 22.92
CA ASP A 437 30.44 37.68 21.76
C ASP A 437 29.86 36.51 20.94
N HIS A 438 30.36 35.28 21.12
CA HIS A 438 29.81 34.08 20.46
C HIS A 438 28.47 33.66 21.05
N GLN A 439 28.13 34.09 22.27
CA GLN A 439 26.80 33.88 22.84
C GLN A 439 25.73 34.72 22.13
N LYS A 440 26.09 35.94 21.72
CA LYS A 440 25.16 36.96 21.20
C LYS A 440 24.75 36.74 19.75
N VAL A 441 25.55 36.00 18.98
CA VAL A 441 25.26 35.68 17.57
C VAL A 441 24.20 34.59 17.48
N LYS A 442 23.35 34.70 16.45
CA LYS A 442 22.39 33.65 16.09
C LYS A 442 23.16 32.45 15.54
N LYS A 443 22.64 31.25 15.77
CA LYS A 443 23.27 29.99 15.35
C LYS A 443 22.26 29.16 14.57
N ALA A 444 22.67 28.69 13.41
CA ALA A 444 21.86 27.86 12.55
C ALA A 444 22.65 26.61 12.19
N LEU A 445 22.04 25.44 12.36
CA LEU A 445 22.61 24.17 11.92
C LEU A 445 21.96 23.78 10.59
N ILE A 446 22.79 23.47 9.60
CA ILE A 446 22.37 23.01 8.28
C ILE A 446 22.89 21.58 8.09
N ARG A 447 21.99 20.66 7.78
CA ARG A 447 22.31 19.30 7.37
C ARG A 447 21.42 18.93 6.20
N GLU A 448 22.04 18.60 5.06
CA GLU A 448 21.28 18.14 3.90
C GLU A 448 20.77 16.71 4.14
N THR A 449 19.45 16.55 4.14
CA THR A 449 18.77 15.26 4.35
C THR A 449 18.56 14.50 3.04
N GLN A 450 18.45 15.21 1.92
CA GLN A 450 18.30 14.63 0.59
C GLN A 450 19.55 14.84 -0.25
N ASN A 451 20.01 13.77 -0.90
CA ASN A 451 21.13 13.85 -1.83
C ASN A 451 20.65 14.51 -3.12
N ARG A 452 21.06 15.76 -3.36
CA ARG A 452 20.80 16.44 -4.64
C ARG A 452 21.53 15.70 -5.78
N PRO A 453 20.93 15.58 -6.97
CA PRO A 453 21.59 14.92 -8.11
C PRO A 453 22.95 15.57 -8.44
N GLU A 454 23.05 16.90 -8.34
CA GLU A 454 24.29 17.66 -8.50
C GLU A 454 25.40 17.23 -7.51
N ALA A 455 25.05 16.89 -6.27
CA ALA A 455 26.01 16.44 -5.27
C ALA A 455 26.54 15.02 -5.58
N VAL A 456 25.68 14.16 -6.15
CA VAL A 456 26.06 12.82 -6.61
C VAL A 456 27.03 12.90 -7.79
N GLU A 457 26.71 13.71 -8.80
CA GLU A 457 27.58 13.95 -9.96
C GLU A 457 28.93 14.54 -9.53
N ARG A 458 28.91 15.50 -8.61
CA ARG A 458 30.13 16.09 -8.07
C ARG A 458 30.98 15.09 -7.31
N TYR A 459 30.39 14.20 -6.50
CA TYR A 459 31.17 13.13 -5.86
C TYR A 459 31.81 12.17 -6.87
N GLN A 460 31.10 11.84 -7.97
CA GLN A 460 31.62 10.96 -9.01
C GLN A 460 32.89 11.52 -9.68
N SER A 461 33.05 12.85 -9.78
CA SER A 461 34.28 13.45 -10.30
C SER A 461 35.48 13.23 -9.37
N TYR A 462 35.30 13.39 -8.05
CA TYR A 462 36.35 13.17 -7.05
C TYR A 462 36.65 11.68 -6.80
N GLU A 463 35.70 10.77 -7.08
CA GLU A 463 35.80 9.36 -6.68
C GLU A 463 37.09 8.68 -7.20
N LYS A 464 37.49 8.98 -8.44
CA LYS A 464 38.71 8.42 -9.04
C LYS A 464 39.96 8.89 -8.30
N GLU A 465 40.02 10.17 -7.95
CA GLU A 465 41.15 10.77 -7.24
C GLU A 465 41.24 10.26 -5.80
N VAL A 466 40.12 10.24 -5.08
CA VAL A 466 40.03 9.69 -3.72
C VAL A 466 40.49 8.23 -3.69
N LYS A 467 39.99 7.39 -4.61
CA LYS A 467 40.42 5.98 -4.71
C LYS A 467 41.91 5.85 -4.99
N SER A 468 42.49 6.72 -5.82
CA SER A 468 43.92 6.73 -6.12
C SER A 468 44.76 7.07 -4.89
N ILE A 469 44.39 8.14 -4.16
CA ILE A 469 45.03 8.56 -2.91
C ILE A 469 44.93 7.45 -1.85
N MET A 470 43.74 6.89 -1.66
CA MET A 470 43.50 5.81 -0.71
C MET A 470 44.30 4.55 -1.03
N ARG A 471 44.45 4.17 -2.30
CA ARG A 471 45.32 3.05 -2.71
C ARG A 471 46.78 3.28 -2.32
N ARG A 472 47.29 4.50 -2.47
CA ARG A 472 48.67 4.86 -2.05
C ARG A 472 48.83 4.85 -0.53
N MET A 473 47.77 5.16 0.21
CA MET A 473 47.78 5.16 1.69
C MET A 473 47.58 3.76 2.30
N LYS A 474 46.92 2.84 1.59
CA LYS A 474 46.59 1.48 2.06
C LYS A 474 47.78 0.71 2.65
N PRO A 475 48.99 0.69 2.06
CA PRO A 475 50.15 0.02 2.67
C PRO A 475 50.59 0.62 4.01
N ARG A 476 50.36 1.93 4.22
CA ARG A 476 50.69 2.63 5.48
C ARG A 476 49.60 2.47 6.55
N LEU A 477 48.38 2.21 6.09
CA LEU A 477 47.19 1.88 6.89
C LEU A 477 47.25 0.46 7.47
N LEU A 478 47.70 -0.52 6.67
CA LEU A 478 47.74 -1.94 7.08
C LEU A 478 48.40 -2.16 8.45
N PRO A 479 49.55 -1.55 8.79
CA PRO A 479 50.14 -1.65 10.13
C PRO A 479 49.24 -1.13 11.27
N VAL A 480 48.50 -0.05 11.06
CA VAL A 480 47.59 0.52 12.07
C VAL A 480 46.33 -0.31 12.20
N LEU A 481 45.83 -0.82 11.07
CA LEU A 481 44.77 -1.82 11.04
C LEU A 481 45.21 -3.15 11.66
N SER A 482 46.50 -3.49 11.63
CA SER A 482 47.08 -4.74 12.14
C SER A 482 47.69 -4.64 13.53
N CYS A 483 47.71 -3.45 14.16
CA CYS A 483 47.88 -3.27 15.61
C CYS A 483 46.63 -3.82 16.32
N GLN A 484 46.35 -5.09 16.09
CA GLN A 484 45.20 -5.86 16.55
C GLN A 484 45.70 -6.67 17.74
N GLY A 485 45.39 -6.21 18.95
CA GLY A 485 45.49 -7.09 20.11
C GLY A 485 44.47 -8.21 19.94
N SER A 486 44.91 -9.46 19.86
CA SER A 486 44.01 -10.59 20.06
C SER A 486 43.85 -10.80 21.55
N GLN A 487 42.66 -10.49 22.09
CA GLN A 487 42.29 -10.93 23.42
C GLN A 487 41.72 -12.35 23.28
N MET A 488 42.41 -13.31 23.91
CA MET A 488 41.97 -14.69 23.92
C MET A 488 41.15 -14.90 25.19
N GLU A 489 39.84 -14.87 25.06
CA GLU A 489 38.95 -15.27 26.15
C GLU A 489 38.98 -16.80 26.27
N ARG A 490 39.40 -17.29 27.43
CA ARG A 490 39.53 -18.72 27.74
C ARG A 490 38.50 -19.10 28.81
N LYS A 491 38.26 -20.41 28.95
CA LYS A 491 37.29 -20.97 29.90
C LYS A 491 35.85 -20.53 29.62
N LEU A 492 35.46 -20.59 28.35
CA LEU A 492 34.08 -20.42 27.91
C LEU A 492 33.39 -21.79 27.80
N PHE A 493 32.07 -21.83 28.04
CA PHE A 493 31.25 -23.04 27.82
C PHE A 493 31.06 -23.36 26.33
N PHE A 494 31.13 -22.33 25.48
CA PHE A 494 31.04 -22.43 24.03
C PHE A 494 31.95 -21.37 23.40
N GLY A 495 32.62 -21.71 22.30
CA GLY A 495 33.53 -20.82 21.60
C GLY A 495 34.04 -21.39 20.28
N SER A 496 34.70 -20.54 19.49
CA SER A 496 35.14 -20.79 18.12
C SER A 496 36.33 -21.75 18.02
N ARG A 497 37.12 -21.91 19.10
CA ARG A 497 38.17 -22.94 19.21
C ARG A 497 38.13 -23.60 20.59
N MET A 498 38.64 -24.82 20.67
CA MET A 498 38.83 -25.52 21.95
C MET A 498 40.13 -25.04 22.61
N ASP A 499 40.10 -24.79 23.91
CA ASP A 499 41.28 -24.46 24.73
C ASP A 499 41.87 -25.74 25.31
N TYR A 500 42.91 -26.25 24.65
CA TYR A 500 43.60 -27.47 25.06
C TYR A 500 44.14 -27.42 26.50
N GLN A 501 44.44 -26.22 27.04
CA GLN A 501 44.92 -26.07 28.41
C GLN A 501 43.81 -26.15 29.46
N SER A 502 42.54 -26.00 29.06
CA SER A 502 41.38 -26.02 29.97
C SER A 502 40.53 -27.28 29.84
N LEU A 503 40.97 -28.30 29.06
CA LEU A 503 40.26 -29.57 28.85
C LEU A 503 39.92 -30.33 30.15
N TYR A 504 40.70 -30.11 31.21
CA TYR A 504 40.49 -30.77 32.51
C TYR A 504 39.52 -30.03 33.43
N ASP A 505 38.98 -28.86 33.05
CA ASP A 505 38.03 -28.12 33.91
C ASP A 505 36.74 -28.94 34.10
N PRO A 506 36.46 -29.45 35.32
CA PRO A 506 35.26 -30.26 35.59
C PRO A 506 33.96 -29.47 35.37
N GLY A 507 34.03 -28.13 35.30
CA GLY A 507 32.91 -27.26 34.97
C GLY A 507 32.56 -27.18 33.48
N GLY A 508 33.26 -27.88 32.57
CA GLY A 508 32.92 -27.93 31.14
C GLY A 508 33.27 -26.67 30.34
N ARG A 509 34.06 -25.76 30.91
CA ARG A 509 34.51 -24.52 30.27
C ARG A 509 35.79 -24.75 29.47
N ILE A 510 35.66 -25.45 28.35
CA ILE A 510 36.80 -25.92 27.54
C ILE A 510 37.02 -25.12 26.25
N PHE A 511 36.25 -24.08 26.00
CA PHE A 511 36.34 -23.30 24.76
C PHE A 511 37.05 -21.96 24.97
N GLN A 512 37.60 -21.45 23.87
CA GLN A 512 38.19 -20.12 23.75
C GLN A 512 37.65 -19.39 22.53
N ASN A 513 37.51 -18.07 22.65
CA ASN A 513 37.27 -17.17 21.55
C ASN A 513 38.50 -16.28 21.36
N MET A 514 38.89 -16.08 20.11
CA MET A 514 39.84 -15.04 19.76
C MET A 514 39.06 -13.80 19.38
N ASP A 515 38.95 -12.86 20.32
CA ASP A 515 38.41 -11.55 20.04
C ASP A 515 39.54 -10.66 19.53
N VAL A 516 39.42 -10.26 18.27
CA VAL A 516 40.26 -9.23 17.69
C VAL A 516 39.77 -7.90 18.28
N VAL A 517 40.44 -7.41 19.31
CA VAL A 517 40.12 -6.10 19.92
C VAL A 517 40.57 -5.02 18.93
N ARG A 518 39.64 -4.62 18.06
CA ARG A 518 39.78 -3.45 17.19
C ARG A 518 39.57 -2.20 18.03
N LYS A 519 40.60 -1.73 18.74
CA LYS A 519 40.49 -0.44 19.43
C LYS A 519 41.62 0.48 19.04
N VAL A 520 41.47 1.09 17.88
CA VAL A 520 42.08 2.40 17.66
C VAL A 520 41.31 3.37 18.55
N ASP A 521 41.88 3.73 19.70
CA ASP A 521 41.25 4.57 20.72
C ASP A 521 41.36 6.06 20.34
N THR A 522 40.94 6.38 19.11
CA THR A 522 41.11 7.69 18.48
C THR A 522 39.79 8.17 17.89
N ALA A 523 39.43 9.41 18.16
CA ALA A 523 38.34 10.13 17.50
C ALA A 523 38.90 11.34 16.74
N VAL A 524 38.40 11.55 15.52
CA VAL A 524 38.87 12.62 14.63
C VAL A 524 37.72 13.57 14.32
N ALA A 525 37.98 14.88 14.40
CA ALA A 525 37.08 15.91 13.89
C ALA A 525 37.81 16.77 12.86
N LEU A 526 37.11 17.17 11.80
CA LEU A 526 37.58 18.08 10.78
C LEU A 526 36.62 19.27 10.70
N LEU A 527 37.15 20.47 10.91
CA LEU A 527 36.46 21.72 10.75
C LEU A 527 37.00 22.46 9.52
N ILE A 528 36.12 22.88 8.62
CA ILE A 528 36.47 23.50 7.35
C ILE A 528 35.89 24.91 7.28
N ASP A 529 36.75 25.89 7.04
CA ASP A 529 36.34 27.24 6.72
C ASP A 529 35.63 27.26 5.36
N LEU A 530 34.39 27.76 5.36
CA LEU A 530 33.57 27.90 4.16
C LEU A 530 33.39 29.38 3.77
N SER A 531 34.25 30.28 4.21
CA SER A 531 34.20 31.68 3.78
C SER A 531 34.55 31.87 2.29
N ASP A 532 34.18 33.03 1.73
CA ASP A 532 34.38 33.32 0.30
C ASP A 532 35.86 33.29 -0.14
N SER A 533 36.81 33.48 0.78
CA SER A 533 38.24 33.42 0.48
C SER A 533 38.73 31.99 0.15
N MET A 534 37.94 30.96 0.52
CA MET A 534 38.18 29.56 0.19
C MET A 534 37.73 29.18 -1.24
N HIS A 535 37.24 30.12 -2.04
CA HIS A 535 36.75 29.85 -3.38
C HIS A 535 37.84 29.30 -4.34
N GLY A 536 37.42 28.62 -5.41
CA GLY A 536 38.31 28.07 -6.44
C GLY A 536 39.02 26.78 -6.01
N GLU A 537 40.34 26.71 -6.22
CA GLU A 537 41.12 25.49 -5.97
C GLU A 537 41.19 25.11 -4.48
N ARG A 538 41.05 26.09 -3.57
CA ARG A 538 41.15 25.84 -2.12
C ARG A 538 40.02 24.96 -1.62
N ILE A 539 38.77 25.27 -1.97
CA ILE A 539 37.61 24.44 -1.62
C ILE A 539 37.65 23.08 -2.33
N HIS A 540 38.14 23.01 -3.57
CA HIS A 540 38.33 21.75 -4.29
C HIS A 540 39.25 20.79 -3.50
N GLN A 541 40.40 21.28 -3.04
CA GLN A 541 41.34 20.50 -2.24
C GLN A 541 40.83 20.22 -0.82
N ALA A 542 40.08 21.14 -0.22
CA ALA A 542 39.43 20.91 1.07
C ALA A 542 38.39 19.77 1.00
N ARG A 543 37.55 19.75 -0.05
CA ARG A 543 36.60 18.65 -0.32
C ARG A 543 37.32 17.33 -0.53
N LEU A 544 38.35 17.31 -1.40
CA LEU A 544 39.14 16.11 -1.67
C LEU A 544 39.81 15.57 -0.40
N CYS A 545 40.35 16.45 0.43
CA CYS A 545 40.94 16.12 1.73
C CYS A 545 39.90 15.55 2.71
N ALA A 546 38.73 16.20 2.83
CA ALA A 546 37.64 15.74 3.68
C ALA A 546 37.13 14.35 3.28
N LEU A 547 36.95 14.10 1.97
CA LEU A 547 36.58 12.79 1.44
C LEU A 547 37.65 11.73 1.72
N CYS A 548 38.94 12.05 1.50
CA CYS A 548 40.03 11.12 1.79
C CYS A 548 40.12 10.79 3.28
N LEU A 549 39.96 11.80 4.16
CA LEU A 549 39.97 11.60 5.60
C LEU A 549 38.76 10.77 6.06
N TYR A 550 37.58 11.04 5.51
CA TYR A 550 36.36 10.28 5.79
C TYR A 550 36.51 8.81 5.42
N GLU A 551 36.97 8.52 4.19
CA GLU A 551 37.22 7.14 3.73
C GLU A 551 38.31 6.45 4.55
N PHE A 552 39.37 7.19 4.91
CA PHE A 552 40.45 6.70 5.76
C PHE A 552 39.94 6.29 7.14
N CYS A 553 39.23 7.17 7.82
CA CYS A 553 38.71 6.92 9.16
C CYS A 553 37.66 5.80 9.15
N THR A 554 36.75 5.81 8.18
CA THR A 554 35.71 4.77 8.04
C THR A 554 36.33 3.40 7.76
N SER A 555 37.34 3.32 6.90
CA SER A 555 38.06 2.06 6.63
C SER A 555 38.85 1.54 7.83
N ALA A 556 39.24 2.44 8.74
CA ALA A 556 39.98 2.14 9.97
C ALA A 556 39.12 1.99 11.22
N ASP A 557 37.78 2.07 11.08
CA ASP A 557 36.83 2.03 12.19
C ASP A 557 37.10 3.14 13.24
N ILE A 558 37.58 4.30 12.77
CA ILE A 558 37.85 5.51 13.56
C ILE A 558 36.63 6.43 13.43
N PRO A 559 35.98 6.82 14.54
CA PRO A 559 34.90 7.80 14.51
C PRO A 559 35.37 9.15 13.96
N VAL A 560 34.68 9.66 12.94
CA VAL A 560 35.04 10.90 12.25
C VAL A 560 33.87 11.89 12.23
N LEU A 561 34.15 13.15 12.55
CA LEU A 561 33.20 14.26 12.56
C LEU A 561 33.64 15.29 11.52
N ILE A 562 32.78 15.71 10.59
CA ILE A 562 33.14 16.71 9.55
C ILE A 562 32.12 17.83 9.54
N TYR A 563 32.60 19.04 9.83
CA TYR A 563 31.81 20.26 9.89
C TYR A 563 32.44 21.35 9.04
N GLY A 564 31.60 22.24 8.51
CA GLY A 564 32.04 23.52 7.98
C GLY A 564 31.28 24.68 8.59
N HIS A 565 31.86 25.87 8.53
CA HIS A 565 31.23 27.06 9.09
C HIS A 565 31.42 28.28 8.20
N HIS A 566 30.40 29.13 8.21
CA HIS A 566 30.48 30.49 7.66
C HIS A 566 29.46 31.38 8.37
N ILE A 567 29.50 32.68 8.08
CA ILE A 567 28.48 33.66 8.51
C ILE A 567 27.79 34.26 7.29
N ASP A 568 26.55 34.74 7.48
CA ASP A 568 25.80 35.47 6.45
C ASP A 568 26.53 36.73 5.93
N GLY A 569 27.23 37.44 6.83
CA GLY A 569 28.05 38.60 6.49
C GLY A 569 28.37 39.46 7.70
N LYS A 570 29.04 40.59 7.46
CA LYS A 570 29.33 41.56 8.52
C LYS A 570 28.16 42.51 8.73
N HIS A 571 27.76 42.66 9.99
CA HIS A 571 26.64 43.51 10.40
C HIS A 571 27.08 44.68 11.27
N ARG A 572 26.17 45.61 11.56
CA ARG A 572 26.43 46.72 12.50
C ARG A 572 26.46 46.26 13.96
N ARG A 573 25.63 45.28 14.31
CA ARG A 573 25.52 44.69 15.65
C ARG A 573 25.81 43.20 15.59
N VAL A 574 26.44 42.67 16.64
CA VAL A 574 26.79 41.25 16.76
C VAL A 574 25.55 40.34 16.80
N GLN A 575 24.42 40.84 17.32
CA GLN A 575 23.16 40.06 17.44
C GLN A 575 22.45 39.80 16.10
N ASP A 576 22.79 40.58 15.08
CA ASP A 576 22.21 40.43 13.74
C ASP A 576 22.98 39.38 12.91
N GLU A 577 24.21 39.02 13.32
CA GLU A 577 25.04 38.00 12.68
C GLU A 577 24.52 36.59 12.96
N THR A 578 24.49 35.77 11.91
CA THR A 578 24.13 34.35 11.99
C THR A 578 25.33 33.49 11.62
N VAL A 579 25.75 32.62 12.54
CA VAL A 579 26.76 31.59 12.28
C VAL A 579 26.07 30.32 11.82
N PHE A 580 26.41 29.88 10.61
CA PHE A 580 25.92 28.63 10.04
C PHE A 580 26.94 27.51 10.27
N PHE A 581 26.48 26.43 10.89
CA PHE A 581 27.23 25.19 11.04
C PHE A 581 26.67 24.16 10.06
N HIS A 582 27.50 23.72 9.13
CA HIS A 582 27.15 22.67 8.18
C HIS A 582 27.64 21.32 8.69
N SER A 583 26.72 20.41 8.99
CA SER A 583 27.02 19.02 9.37
C SER A 583 27.12 18.15 8.11
N PHE A 584 28.34 17.79 7.73
CA PHE A 584 28.59 16.94 6.58
C PHE A 584 28.67 15.46 6.96
N ALA A 585 29.33 15.15 8.07
CA ALA A 585 29.41 13.82 8.66
C ALA A 585 29.38 13.90 10.19
N GLU A 586 28.62 13.01 10.83
CA GLU A 586 28.70 12.80 12.28
C GLU A 586 29.57 11.57 12.57
N PHE A 587 29.94 11.32 13.82
CA PHE A 587 30.79 10.19 14.26
C PHE A 587 30.35 8.80 13.77
N ASP A 588 29.14 8.73 13.28
CA ASP A 588 28.29 7.59 13.19
C ASP A 588 27.93 7.54 11.69
N ALA A 589 28.68 6.71 10.96
CA ALA A 589 28.84 6.83 9.50
C ALA A 589 27.53 6.58 8.73
N ASP A 590 27.19 7.50 7.83
CA ASP A 590 26.04 7.44 6.94
C ASP A 590 26.49 7.31 5.47
N ARG A 591 25.73 6.55 4.67
CA ARG A 591 25.92 6.46 3.21
C ARG A 591 25.79 7.83 2.55
N GLY A 592 24.96 8.72 3.12
CA GLY A 592 24.76 10.09 2.67
C GLY A 592 25.95 11.03 2.89
N ASP A 593 26.88 10.71 3.80
CA ASP A 593 27.95 11.64 4.20
C ASP A 593 28.86 12.01 3.03
N ARG A 594 29.16 11.07 2.13
CA ARG A 594 30.01 11.31 0.95
C ARG A 594 29.43 12.39 0.02
N TYR A 595 28.12 12.36 -0.17
CA TYR A 595 27.44 13.32 -1.04
C TYR A 595 27.34 14.69 -0.36
N ARG A 596 27.09 14.73 0.95
CA ARG A 596 27.13 15.96 1.75
C ARG A 596 28.51 16.63 1.74
N ILE A 597 29.57 15.84 1.90
CA ILE A 597 30.94 16.38 1.85
C ILE A 597 31.24 16.95 0.46
N ALA A 598 30.78 16.28 -0.60
CA ALA A 598 30.94 16.80 -1.96
C ALA A 598 30.11 18.08 -2.19
N SER A 599 28.99 18.29 -1.50
CA SER A 599 28.12 19.47 -1.64
C SER A 599 28.59 20.72 -0.88
N MET A 600 29.73 20.69 -0.20
CA MET A 600 30.32 21.86 0.47
C MET A 600 30.37 23.07 -0.46
N GLU A 601 29.91 24.24 -0.01
CA GLU A 601 29.94 25.50 -0.77
C GLU A 601 30.53 26.61 0.09
N THR A 602 31.17 27.60 -0.56
CA THR A 602 31.72 28.78 0.11
C THR A 602 30.70 29.91 0.14
N GLY A 603 30.66 30.67 1.22
CA GLY A 603 29.81 31.84 1.37
C GLY A 603 30.27 32.76 2.50
N GLY A 604 30.17 34.07 2.30
CA GLY A 604 30.29 35.06 3.36
C GLY A 604 31.65 35.09 4.05
N CYS A 605 31.65 35.28 5.37
CA CYS A 605 32.89 35.35 6.18
C CYS A 605 32.96 34.23 7.23
N ASN A 606 33.97 34.24 8.11
CA ASN A 606 34.21 33.20 9.11
C ASN A 606 34.19 33.73 10.55
N ARG A 607 33.66 32.92 11.47
CA ARG A 607 33.73 33.13 12.92
C ARG A 607 34.24 31.87 13.61
N ASP A 608 35.53 31.62 13.47
CA ASP A 608 36.17 30.33 13.84
C ASP A 608 36.00 29.97 15.31
N GLY A 609 36.04 30.95 16.23
CA GLY A 609 35.88 30.68 17.65
C GLY A 609 34.57 29.98 18.01
N ALA A 610 33.45 30.35 17.36
CA ALA A 610 32.17 29.68 17.60
C ALA A 610 32.19 28.23 17.09
N ALA A 611 32.80 27.99 15.93
CA ALA A 611 32.88 26.68 15.32
C ALA A 611 33.81 25.72 16.07
N LEU A 612 34.96 26.22 16.56
CA LEU A 612 35.86 25.46 17.41
C LEU A 612 35.24 25.06 18.75
N CYS A 613 34.49 25.96 19.39
CA CYS A 613 33.77 25.63 20.60
C CYS A 613 32.75 24.52 20.34
N PHE A 614 31.91 24.66 19.32
CA PHE A 614 30.87 23.69 19.02
C PHE A 614 31.42 22.29 18.69
N VAL A 615 32.35 22.19 17.73
CA VAL A 615 32.96 20.92 17.32
C VAL A 615 33.85 20.34 18.42
N GLY A 616 34.57 21.19 19.15
CA GLY A 616 35.42 20.79 20.27
C GLY A 616 34.63 20.22 21.44
N GLU A 617 33.47 20.79 21.77
CA GLU A 617 32.58 20.22 22.80
C GLU A 617 31.98 18.88 22.39
N LYS A 618 31.58 18.74 21.12
CA LYS A 618 31.14 17.45 20.57
C LYS A 618 32.23 16.39 20.68
N LEU A 619 33.46 16.74 20.29
CA LEU A 619 34.60 15.84 20.40
C LEU A 619 34.96 15.53 21.85
N ALA A 620 34.78 16.46 22.80
CA ALA A 620 35.05 16.22 24.22
C ALA A 620 34.12 15.16 24.84
N LYS A 621 32.87 15.03 24.38
CA LYS A 621 31.90 14.02 24.87
C LYS A 621 32.29 12.58 24.50
N ARG A 622 33.19 12.40 23.53
CA ARG A 622 33.64 11.09 23.04
C ARG A 622 34.49 10.35 24.09
N PRO A 623 34.35 9.02 24.27
CA PRO A 623 35.11 8.25 25.26
C PRO A 623 36.58 8.04 24.88
N GLU A 624 36.96 8.25 23.63
CA GLU A 624 38.28 7.88 23.10
C GLU A 624 39.45 8.61 23.79
N LYS A 625 40.59 7.95 23.99
CA LYS A 625 41.76 8.56 24.63
C LYS A 625 42.40 9.65 23.78
N ILE A 626 42.55 9.39 22.49
CA ILE A 626 43.19 10.32 21.54
C ILE A 626 42.08 11.07 20.80
N ARG A 627 41.98 12.38 21.00
CA ARG A 627 41.01 13.24 20.31
C ARG A 627 41.75 14.24 19.44
N LEU A 628 41.55 14.18 18.13
CA LEU A 628 42.23 15.05 17.17
C LEU A 628 41.21 15.97 16.50
N LEU A 629 41.43 17.29 16.57
CA LEU A 629 40.64 18.28 15.85
C LEU A 629 41.52 18.92 14.78
N PHE A 630 41.18 18.70 13.51
CA PHE A 630 41.80 19.33 12.37
C PHE A 630 40.98 20.55 11.93
N VAL A 631 41.66 21.64 11.62
CA VAL A 631 41.04 22.88 11.13
C VAL A 631 41.67 23.22 9.79
N ILE A 632 40.86 23.34 8.74
CA ILE A 632 41.29 23.85 7.44
C ILE A 632 40.81 25.29 7.35
N SER A 633 41.73 26.25 7.25
CA SER A 633 41.41 27.67 7.09
C SER A 633 42.45 28.34 6.20
N ASP A 634 42.03 29.36 5.45
CA ASP A 634 42.92 30.14 4.59
C ASP A 634 43.42 31.44 5.20
N GLY A 635 42.90 31.84 6.37
CA GLY A 635 43.25 33.12 6.97
C GLY A 635 42.75 33.33 8.40
N PHE A 636 42.77 34.60 8.82
CA PHE A 636 42.41 35.03 10.17
C PHE A 636 40.89 35.22 10.31
N PRO A 637 40.29 35.00 11.49
CA PRO A 637 38.86 35.19 11.67
C PRO A 637 38.39 36.61 11.32
N ASN A 638 37.29 36.70 10.57
CA ASN A 638 36.83 37.95 9.97
C ASN A 638 35.32 38.14 10.10
N ALA A 639 34.84 38.36 11.34
CA ALA A 639 33.42 38.54 11.64
C ALA A 639 33.09 39.90 12.28
N THR A 640 31.81 40.14 12.56
CA THR A 640 31.33 41.39 13.16
C THR A 640 31.97 41.62 14.52
N ARG A 641 32.79 42.69 14.63
CA ARG A 641 33.58 43.02 15.84
C ARG A 641 34.48 41.88 16.32
N TYR A 642 34.90 41.01 15.40
CA TYR A 642 35.76 39.85 15.65
C TYR A 642 36.83 39.77 14.55
N ASN A 643 37.90 40.54 14.74
CA ASN A 643 39.06 40.62 13.86
C ASN A 643 40.29 41.11 14.65
N GLY A 644 41.48 40.96 14.05
CA GLY A 644 42.76 41.38 14.65
C GLY A 644 43.01 40.78 16.04
N LYS A 645 43.68 41.54 16.92
CA LYS A 645 44.13 41.06 18.25
C LYS A 645 43.03 40.42 19.10
N LYS A 646 41.80 40.94 19.03
CA LYS A 646 40.67 40.42 19.81
C LYS A 646 40.30 38.98 19.42
N ALA A 647 40.33 38.67 18.12
CA ALA A 647 40.11 37.31 17.66
C ALA A 647 41.35 36.42 17.90
N GLU A 648 42.57 36.97 17.89
CA GLU A 648 43.78 36.22 18.23
C GLU A 648 43.75 35.69 19.67
N GLU A 649 43.46 36.59 20.62
CA GLU A 649 43.38 36.28 22.05
C GLU A 649 42.27 35.27 22.36
N ASP A 650 41.13 35.41 21.67
CA ASP A 650 40.00 34.51 21.81
C ASP A 650 40.30 33.11 21.26
N MET A 651 40.90 33.01 20.08
CA MET A 651 41.32 31.74 19.47
C MET A 651 42.38 31.02 20.31
N LEU A 652 43.34 31.76 20.88
CA LEU A 652 44.32 31.22 21.83
C LEU A 652 43.63 30.67 23.08
N ARG A 653 42.68 31.41 23.66
CA ARG A 653 41.91 30.97 24.83
C ARG A 653 41.12 29.70 24.54
N ILE A 654 40.45 29.62 23.38
CA ILE A 654 39.68 28.44 22.96
C ILE A 654 40.61 27.24 22.74
N LYS A 655 41.76 27.46 22.10
CA LYS A 655 42.77 26.40 21.92
C LYS A 655 43.23 25.82 23.26
N GLU A 656 43.62 26.68 24.21
CA GLU A 656 44.02 26.23 25.56
C GLU A 656 42.89 25.48 26.27
N PHE A 657 41.64 25.94 26.12
CA PHE A 657 40.47 25.27 26.67
C PHE A 657 40.29 23.86 26.09
N LEU A 658 40.47 23.67 24.78
CA LEU A 658 40.39 22.37 24.13
C LEU A 658 41.55 21.46 24.52
N GLU A 659 42.76 22.00 24.65
CA GLU A 659 43.94 21.25 25.10
C GLU A 659 43.78 20.75 26.55
N ARG A 660 43.19 21.55 27.44
CA ARG A 660 42.83 21.11 28.81
C ARG A 660 41.83 19.95 28.81
N LYS A 661 40.96 19.88 27.80
CA LYS A 661 40.05 18.74 27.56
C LYS A 661 40.72 17.56 26.84
N ARG A 662 42.06 17.55 26.72
CA ARG A 662 42.88 16.53 26.03
C ARG A 662 42.55 16.39 24.55
N ILE A 663 42.14 17.47 23.90
CA ILE A 663 41.94 17.53 22.45
C ILE A 663 43.18 18.15 21.83
N THR A 664 43.79 17.45 20.86
CA THR A 664 44.92 17.99 20.11
C THR A 664 44.41 18.73 18.89
N VAL A 665 44.56 20.06 18.86
CA VAL A 665 44.14 20.91 17.74
C VAL A 665 45.28 21.05 16.72
N LEU A 666 44.99 20.76 15.46
CA LEU A 666 45.89 20.89 14.33
C LEU A 666 45.27 21.79 13.26
N THR A 667 46.01 22.81 12.82
CA THR A 667 45.51 23.75 11.82
C THR A 667 46.33 23.65 10.54
N ALA A 668 45.64 23.35 9.44
CA ALA A 668 46.14 23.37 8.09
C ALA A 668 45.82 24.73 7.45
N ALA A 669 46.84 25.56 7.28
CA ALA A 669 46.70 26.87 6.67
C ALA A 669 46.84 26.80 5.14
N ILE A 670 45.85 27.30 4.40
CA ILE A 670 45.84 27.33 2.93
C ILE A 670 45.92 28.78 2.43
N GLY A 671 47.10 29.38 2.29
CA GLY A 671 47.21 30.74 1.75
C GLY A 671 48.43 31.54 2.19
N SER A 672 48.31 32.87 2.10
CA SER A 672 49.36 33.86 2.38
C SER A 672 49.50 34.22 3.87
N ASP A 673 48.50 33.92 4.70
CA ASP A 673 48.44 34.35 6.12
C ASP A 673 49.12 33.36 7.09
N LYS A 674 50.10 32.60 6.60
CA LYS A 674 50.78 31.50 7.32
C LYS A 674 51.42 31.95 8.63
N GLU A 675 52.14 33.07 8.60
CA GLU A 675 52.89 33.57 9.75
C GLU A 675 51.98 33.92 10.94
N GLN A 676 50.74 34.34 10.65
CA GLN A 676 49.77 34.73 11.66
C GLN A 676 49.08 33.50 12.26
N ILE A 677 48.72 32.51 11.45
CA ILE A 677 48.16 31.24 11.92
C ILE A 677 49.20 30.46 12.74
N GLN A 678 50.48 30.53 12.37
CA GLN A 678 51.58 29.94 13.13
C GLN A 678 51.72 30.54 14.54
N ARG A 679 51.45 31.84 14.72
CA ARG A 679 51.50 32.50 16.05
C ARG A 679 50.44 31.95 17.01
N ILE A 680 49.25 31.65 16.51
CA ILE A 680 48.14 31.10 17.30
C ILE A 680 48.37 29.62 17.63
N TYR A 681 48.63 28.80 16.60
CA TYR A 681 48.63 27.35 16.77
C TYR A 681 50.00 26.76 17.13
N LYS A 682 51.11 27.50 16.94
CA LYS A 682 52.48 27.12 17.30
C LYS A 682 52.81 25.69 16.84
N GLU A 683 52.96 24.75 17.78
CA GLU A 683 53.27 23.34 17.52
C GLU A 683 52.15 22.57 16.78
N GLY A 684 50.92 23.09 16.79
CA GLY A 684 49.77 22.52 16.07
C GLY A 684 49.64 23.02 14.62
N PHE A 685 50.54 23.89 14.16
CA PHE A 685 50.53 24.41 12.80
C PHE A 685 51.09 23.40 11.80
N LEU A 686 50.33 23.13 10.73
CA LEU A 686 50.77 22.32 9.59
C LEU A 686 51.02 23.24 8.41
N ASP A 687 52.28 23.45 8.05
CA ASP A 687 52.62 24.21 6.84
C ASP A 687 52.33 23.38 5.60
N ILE A 688 51.37 23.84 4.81
CA ILE A 688 50.99 23.25 3.54
C ILE A 688 51.30 24.28 2.46
N SER A 689 52.54 24.25 1.97
CA SER A 689 52.99 25.08 0.85
C SER A 689 52.49 24.56 -0.50
N ASP A 690 52.24 23.26 -0.61
CA ASP A 690 51.61 22.64 -1.78
C ASP A 690 50.20 22.18 -1.39
N ILE A 691 49.19 22.88 -1.91
CA ILE A 691 47.77 22.62 -1.63
C ILE A 691 47.40 21.18 -2.05
N GLY A 692 48.05 20.61 -3.08
CA GLY A 692 47.84 19.24 -3.53
C GLY A 692 48.32 18.15 -2.56
N GLN A 693 49.13 18.50 -1.54
CA GLN A 693 49.55 17.56 -0.49
C GLN A 693 48.55 17.46 0.66
N LEU A 694 47.60 18.39 0.76
CA LEU A 694 46.63 18.45 1.86
C LEU A 694 45.92 17.10 2.13
N PRO A 695 45.42 16.36 1.11
CA PRO A 695 44.78 15.06 1.31
C PRO A 695 45.71 13.97 1.87
N TYR A 696 47.03 14.11 1.72
CA TYR A 696 48.02 13.16 2.24
C TYR A 696 48.51 13.51 3.65
N VAL A 697 48.57 14.81 3.98
CA VAL A 697 49.12 15.31 5.24
C VAL A 697 48.22 14.96 6.42
N LEU A 698 46.91 15.23 6.33
CA LEU A 698 46.01 15.03 7.47
C LEU A 698 45.92 13.55 7.91
N PRO A 699 45.67 12.57 7.00
CA PRO A 699 45.61 11.18 7.44
C PRO A 699 46.98 10.66 7.89
N LYS A 700 48.10 11.20 7.36
CA LYS A 700 49.44 10.90 7.87
C LYS A 700 49.61 11.38 9.32
N GLN A 701 49.09 12.55 9.68
CA GLN A 701 49.12 13.05 11.05
C GLN A 701 48.30 12.16 12.00
N VAL A 702 47.14 11.67 11.54
CA VAL A 702 46.35 10.68 12.29
C VAL A 702 47.18 9.42 12.56
N LEU A 703 47.81 8.85 11.53
CA LEU A 703 48.66 7.65 11.67
C LEU A 703 49.83 7.85 12.65
N MET A 704 50.50 9.02 12.61
CA MET A 704 51.63 9.28 13.51
C MET A 704 51.23 9.36 14.97
N ARG A 705 50.03 9.86 15.27
CA ARG A 705 49.55 10.02 16.65
C ARG A 705 48.88 8.78 17.20
N ILE A 706 48.37 7.89 16.36
CA ILE A 706 47.91 6.57 16.79
C ILE A 706 49.09 5.66 17.22
N ARG A 707 50.29 5.88 16.67
CA ARG A 707 51.49 5.09 16.98
C ARG A 707 52.26 5.52 18.23
N ARG A 708 51.98 6.71 18.75
CA ARG A 708 52.54 7.22 20.01
C ARG A 708 51.66 6.79 21.17
#